data_AF-A0A7V3SV75-F1
#
_entry.id   AF-A0A7V3SV75-F1
#
_cell.length_a   1.000
_cell.length_b   1.000
_cell.length_c   1.000
_cell.angle_alpha   90.00
_cell.angle_beta   90.00
_cell.angle_gamma   90.00
#
_symmetry.space_group_name_H-M   'P 1'
#
loop_
_entity.id
_entity.type
_entity.pdbx_description
1 polymer ?
#
loop_
_entity_poly.entity_id
_entity_poly.type
_entity_poly.pdbx_seq_one_letter_code
_entity_poly.pdbx_strand_id
1 'polypeptide(L)'
;MKVLIISTEVLPTPPYPRYGGIEWITFWLAKALHELGHTVGLVGVEGTFASHKEIEVFPILSKEESGGGIVMAERIGKVLDYFQPDIVNDHSHSKACFQEIEKRKIPYVPSSHTIAIPDLKVPKPCWTALSQSHARWLEKRYGVKCEVCYNGIEYPEKPITRWVAKVSPPIALGRPNPEKGLLDVIEFCKKHDIPLNVIAGRLEYEQIGYAFLVAQECKIFSKWTYHGEVSHERKMQMLSQSKCLLNFPAWPEPFGLVVPEANWVGTPAIALDMGCYTPDTRVMTPTGLKEYHECKIGDLVYSLNPITKKIELKPITKIFEYDFCGNLINIETRDVSLLITPNHNLLIEKNDNLSFEKAENIVNFSSFKIPTAGVWQGEALDLNKIIPHTDIYRNENKISIPKIQPDDFMELCGWYLSEGVIGFARNNCVNKTKISFCVPSTDKYRPDLIKILDRMGLHHADGENVIDIFSRELANFFSLFGTGAESKFIPDFIKSLDATYLRSLWYGIMKGDGWMQSGSFYGIETSSKKLAEDLVDIGIKLGMTVKLRIREPRKGGEIKGRVIMSNKIYRVLFSKKRTTKVSRDRITQKFYKGKVWCFEVADNHNLLVERNGKFVFCGNSMREIIEDGKTGYVIPVKRDESGEPVMEYNIWGFPKPVFDEQKVLDALHNIESLDLEYVAKYVREKFSIKKMGEGYLRVYEKVLNGERW
;
A
#
# COMPACT_ATOMS: atom_id res chain seq x y z
N MET A 1 -20.70 -16.06 -23.28
CA MET A 1 -19.42 -16.40 -23.94
C MET A 1 -19.18 -17.90 -23.82
N LYS A 2 -18.55 -18.48 -24.82
CA LYS A 2 -18.08 -19.86 -24.86
C LYS A 2 -16.58 -19.90 -24.58
N VAL A 3 -16.20 -20.37 -23.40
CA VAL A 3 -14.82 -20.35 -22.89
C VAL A 3 -14.26 -21.75 -22.86
N LEU A 4 -13.10 -21.97 -23.49
CA LEU A 4 -12.36 -23.23 -23.36
C LEU A 4 -11.20 -23.05 -22.39
N ILE A 5 -11.19 -23.80 -21.30
CA ILE A 5 -10.08 -23.83 -20.33
C ILE A 5 -9.21 -25.04 -20.65
N ILE A 6 -7.91 -24.80 -20.80
CA ILE A 6 -6.92 -25.86 -21.01
C ILE A 6 -6.13 -26.04 -19.72
N SER A 7 -6.27 -27.20 -19.08
CA SER A 7 -5.50 -27.57 -17.90
C SER A 7 -4.14 -28.17 -18.26
N THR A 8 -3.38 -28.60 -17.26
CA THR A 8 -2.06 -29.21 -17.45
C THR A 8 -2.15 -30.61 -18.05
N GLU A 9 -1.05 -31.07 -18.63
CA GLU A 9 -0.88 -32.43 -19.14
C GLU A 9 -0.49 -33.45 -18.07
N VAL A 10 -0.48 -33.05 -16.79
CA VAL A 10 0.24 -33.82 -15.76
C VAL A 10 -0.69 -34.58 -14.80
N LEU A 11 -1.86 -34.04 -14.48
CA LEU A 11 -2.85 -34.68 -13.60
C LEU A 11 -4.27 -34.47 -14.12
N PRO A 12 -5.20 -35.39 -13.80
CA PRO A 12 -6.62 -35.16 -14.01
C PRO A 12 -7.08 -33.86 -13.36
N THR A 13 -8.08 -33.21 -13.93
CA THR A 13 -8.71 -32.03 -13.33
C THR A 13 -10.11 -32.38 -12.83
N PRO A 14 -10.44 -32.22 -11.53
CA PRO A 14 -9.52 -31.97 -10.43
C PRO A 14 -8.63 -33.19 -10.17
N PRO A 15 -7.50 -33.05 -9.46
CA PRO A 15 -6.48 -34.09 -9.33
C PRO A 15 -6.85 -35.19 -8.32
N TYR A 16 -8.13 -35.55 -8.17
CA TYR A 16 -8.61 -36.49 -7.16
C TYR A 16 -8.11 -37.93 -7.40
N PRO A 17 -7.69 -38.68 -6.36
CA PRO A 17 -7.63 -38.33 -4.93
C PRO A 17 -6.33 -37.61 -4.50
N ARG A 18 -5.48 -37.24 -5.45
CA ARG A 18 -4.16 -36.63 -5.21
C ARG A 18 -4.26 -35.13 -4.95
N TYR A 19 -3.10 -34.55 -4.62
CA TYR A 19 -2.92 -33.12 -4.51
C TYR A 19 -2.32 -32.53 -5.79
N GLY A 20 -2.93 -31.45 -6.29
CA GLY A 20 -2.44 -30.65 -7.42
C GLY A 20 -2.73 -29.17 -7.17
N GLY A 21 -2.21 -28.29 -8.02
CA GLY A 21 -2.36 -26.84 -7.83
C GLY A 21 -3.17 -26.24 -8.96
N ILE A 22 -2.57 -26.24 -10.16
CA ILE A 22 -3.16 -25.70 -11.38
C ILE A 22 -4.46 -26.42 -11.72
N GLU A 23 -4.51 -27.74 -11.52
CA GLU A 23 -5.67 -28.57 -11.82
C GLU A 23 -6.89 -28.12 -10.98
N TRP A 24 -6.70 -27.93 -9.67
CA TRP A 24 -7.75 -27.39 -8.80
C TRP A 24 -8.21 -25.99 -9.24
N ILE A 25 -7.28 -25.12 -9.62
CA ILE A 25 -7.61 -23.78 -10.13
C ILE A 25 -8.43 -23.85 -11.42
N THR A 26 -8.05 -24.69 -12.37
CA THR A 26 -8.80 -24.83 -13.63
C THR A 26 -10.18 -25.45 -13.40
N PHE A 27 -10.31 -26.38 -12.46
CA PHE A 27 -11.59 -26.95 -12.07
C PHE A 27 -12.52 -25.89 -11.48
N TRP A 28 -12.02 -25.10 -10.52
CA TRP A 28 -12.80 -24.03 -9.89
C TRP A 28 -13.09 -22.88 -10.83
N LEU A 29 -12.18 -22.55 -11.74
CA LEU A 29 -12.42 -21.53 -12.76
C LEU A 29 -13.52 -21.98 -13.71
N ALA A 30 -13.51 -23.25 -14.14
CA ALA A 30 -14.57 -23.82 -14.96
C ALA A 30 -15.93 -23.72 -14.26
N LYS A 31 -15.97 -24.10 -12.97
CA LYS A 31 -17.15 -23.96 -12.12
C LYS A 31 -17.61 -22.50 -12.03
N ALA A 32 -16.71 -21.57 -11.70
CA ALA A 32 -17.05 -20.17 -11.51
C ALA A 32 -17.61 -19.52 -12.77
N LEU A 33 -16.98 -19.77 -13.93
CA LEU A 33 -17.47 -19.23 -15.20
C LEU A 33 -18.84 -19.82 -15.58
N HIS A 34 -19.06 -21.10 -15.30
CA HIS A 34 -20.37 -21.72 -15.51
C HIS A 34 -21.45 -21.09 -14.60
N GLU A 35 -21.16 -20.91 -13.31
CA GLU A 35 -22.07 -20.24 -12.36
C GLU A 35 -22.35 -18.77 -12.73
N LEU A 36 -21.42 -18.13 -13.43
CA LEU A 36 -21.59 -16.78 -13.99
C LEU A 36 -22.35 -16.77 -15.32
N GLY A 37 -22.84 -17.93 -15.79
CA GLY A 37 -23.72 -18.05 -16.96
C GLY A 37 -23.01 -18.27 -18.29
N HIS A 38 -21.74 -18.69 -18.28
CA HIS A 38 -20.97 -18.96 -19.49
C HIS A 38 -21.01 -20.44 -19.89
N THR A 39 -20.88 -20.70 -21.20
CA THR A 39 -20.68 -22.06 -21.71
C THR A 39 -19.21 -22.40 -21.58
N VAL A 40 -18.88 -23.49 -20.87
CA VAL A 40 -17.50 -23.80 -20.52
C VAL A 40 -17.11 -25.18 -21.03
N GLY A 41 -15.95 -25.25 -21.68
CA GLY A 41 -15.25 -26.47 -22.02
C GLY A 41 -14.00 -26.61 -21.14
N LEU A 42 -13.70 -27.83 -20.68
CA LEU A 42 -12.53 -28.12 -19.86
C LEU A 42 -11.70 -29.24 -20.49
N VAL A 43 -10.49 -28.88 -20.93
CA VAL A 43 -9.51 -29.82 -21.49
C VAL A 43 -8.58 -30.29 -20.38
N GLY A 44 -8.33 -31.59 -20.33
CA GLY A 44 -7.37 -32.20 -19.41
C GLY A 44 -6.98 -33.62 -19.81
N VAL A 45 -6.28 -34.32 -18.93
CA VAL A 45 -5.93 -35.74 -19.13
C VAL A 45 -7.10 -36.67 -18.77
N GLU A 46 -6.97 -37.94 -19.12
CA GLU A 46 -7.93 -39.00 -18.79
C GLU A 46 -8.22 -39.05 -17.27
N GLY A 47 -9.51 -39.09 -16.94
CA GLY A 47 -10.01 -38.95 -15.57
C GLY A 47 -10.39 -37.52 -15.17
N THR A 48 -10.19 -36.54 -16.04
CA THR A 48 -10.72 -35.18 -15.86
C THR A 48 -12.25 -35.20 -15.83
N PHE A 49 -12.85 -34.44 -14.92
CA PHE A 49 -14.29 -34.25 -14.80
C PHE A 49 -14.62 -32.82 -14.32
N ALA A 50 -15.87 -32.41 -14.48
CA ALA A 50 -16.33 -31.07 -14.09
C ALA A 50 -17.33 -31.10 -12.93
N SER A 51 -17.49 -29.96 -12.27
CA SER A 51 -18.42 -29.78 -11.15
C SER A 51 -19.90 -29.85 -11.57
N HIS A 52 -20.18 -29.61 -12.84
CA HIS A 52 -21.53 -29.62 -13.40
C HIS A 52 -21.55 -30.34 -14.75
N LYS A 53 -22.64 -31.07 -15.05
CA LYS A 53 -22.81 -31.85 -16.29
C LYS A 53 -22.84 -30.99 -17.56
N GLU A 54 -23.12 -29.70 -17.41
CA GLU A 54 -23.21 -28.73 -18.51
C GLU A 54 -21.84 -28.16 -18.91
N ILE A 55 -20.81 -28.40 -18.10
CA ILE A 55 -19.43 -28.13 -18.49
C ILE A 55 -18.95 -29.31 -19.33
N GLU A 56 -18.60 -29.05 -20.58
CA GLU A 56 -18.16 -30.09 -21.50
C GLU A 56 -16.70 -30.45 -21.23
N VAL A 57 -16.41 -31.74 -21.04
CA VAL A 57 -15.08 -32.21 -20.64
C VAL A 57 -14.41 -32.94 -21.79
N PHE A 58 -13.16 -32.57 -22.08
CA PHE A 58 -12.34 -33.14 -23.15
C PHE A 58 -11.09 -33.81 -22.55
N PRO A 59 -11.16 -35.10 -22.19
CA PRO A 59 -10.01 -35.87 -21.72
C PRO A 59 -9.16 -36.28 -22.92
N ILE A 60 -8.18 -35.45 -23.30
CA ILE A 60 -7.46 -35.59 -24.57
C ILE A 60 -6.11 -36.27 -24.44
N LEU A 61 -5.64 -36.65 -23.26
CA LEU A 61 -4.34 -37.33 -23.08
C LEU A 61 -4.52 -38.53 -22.17
N SER A 62 -3.90 -39.67 -22.48
CA SER A 62 -3.80 -40.75 -21.52
C SER A 62 -2.72 -40.45 -20.49
N LYS A 63 -2.74 -41.14 -19.35
CA LYS A 63 -1.76 -40.93 -18.26
C LYS A 63 -0.33 -41.36 -18.61
N GLU A 64 -0.14 -42.10 -19.71
CA GLU A 64 1.10 -42.78 -20.07
C GLU A 64 1.82 -42.18 -21.29
N GLU A 65 1.22 -41.17 -21.93
CA GLU A 65 1.76 -40.58 -23.17
C GLU A 65 2.99 -39.70 -22.90
N SER A 66 4.15 -40.09 -23.46
CA SER A 66 5.38 -39.30 -23.44
C SER A 66 5.42 -38.28 -24.59
N GLY A 67 5.97 -37.08 -24.35
CA GLY A 67 5.98 -35.97 -25.32
C GLY A 67 4.81 -34.97 -25.19
N GLY A 68 4.06 -35.07 -24.08
CA GLY A 68 2.88 -34.30 -23.66
C GLY A 68 2.48 -33.13 -24.54
N GLY A 69 3.28 -32.06 -24.56
CA GLY A 69 2.89 -30.81 -25.21
C GLY A 69 2.53 -30.91 -26.70
N ILE A 70 3.20 -31.76 -27.47
CA ILE A 70 2.97 -31.90 -28.93
C ILE A 70 1.68 -32.70 -29.20
N VAL A 71 1.52 -33.82 -28.50
CA VAL A 71 0.32 -34.67 -28.61
C VAL A 71 -0.91 -33.92 -28.12
N MET A 72 -0.75 -33.17 -27.02
CA MET A 72 -1.79 -32.30 -26.47
C MET A 72 -2.21 -31.26 -27.50
N ALA A 73 -1.26 -30.60 -28.16
CA ALA A 73 -1.54 -29.59 -29.17
C ALA A 73 -2.35 -30.15 -30.35
N GLU A 74 -1.97 -31.30 -30.92
CA GLU A 74 -2.71 -31.91 -32.02
C GLU A 74 -4.18 -32.17 -31.65
N ARG A 75 -4.41 -32.70 -30.44
CA ARG A 75 -5.75 -33.05 -29.96
C ARG A 75 -6.55 -31.83 -29.54
N ILE A 76 -5.91 -30.80 -28.99
CA ILE A 76 -6.52 -29.48 -28.77
C ILE A 76 -7.07 -28.93 -30.09
N GLY A 77 -6.35 -29.09 -31.21
CA GLY A 77 -6.83 -28.67 -32.52
C GLY A 77 -8.22 -29.21 -32.85
N LYS A 78 -8.46 -30.51 -32.62
CA LYS A 78 -9.77 -31.16 -32.83
C LYS A 78 -10.84 -30.64 -31.87
N VAL A 79 -10.47 -30.39 -30.61
CA VAL A 79 -11.37 -29.80 -29.61
C VAL A 79 -11.77 -28.38 -30.00
N LEU A 80 -10.84 -27.56 -30.50
CA LEU A 80 -11.12 -26.20 -30.96
C LEU A 80 -12.09 -26.21 -32.15
N ASP A 81 -11.90 -27.13 -33.09
CA ASP A 81 -12.75 -27.24 -34.29
C ASP A 81 -14.18 -27.68 -33.94
N TYR A 82 -14.34 -28.55 -32.95
CA TYR A 82 -15.65 -29.01 -32.45
C TYR A 82 -16.32 -28.01 -31.50
N PHE A 83 -15.59 -27.53 -30.49
CA PHE A 83 -16.15 -26.67 -29.44
C PHE A 83 -16.30 -25.22 -29.91
N GLN A 84 -15.49 -24.72 -30.84
CA GLN A 84 -15.58 -23.36 -31.38
C GLN A 84 -15.69 -22.27 -30.29
N PRO A 85 -14.70 -22.14 -29.40
CA PRO A 85 -14.75 -21.17 -28.30
C PRO A 85 -14.61 -19.73 -28.80
N ASP A 86 -15.26 -18.79 -28.09
CA ASP A 86 -15.02 -17.35 -28.25
C ASP A 86 -13.60 -17.00 -27.77
N ILE A 87 -13.15 -17.65 -26.70
CA ILE A 87 -11.84 -17.44 -26.09
C ILE A 87 -11.28 -18.70 -25.43
N VAL A 88 -9.97 -18.86 -25.50
CA VAL A 88 -9.22 -19.94 -24.83
C VAL A 88 -8.44 -19.39 -23.64
N ASN A 89 -8.57 -20.00 -22.47
CA ASN A 89 -7.70 -19.74 -21.33
C ASN A 89 -6.76 -20.92 -21.13
N ASP A 90 -5.46 -20.71 -21.40
CA ASP A 90 -4.47 -21.78 -21.36
C ASP A 90 -3.66 -21.74 -20.06
N HIS A 91 -3.67 -22.87 -19.34
CA HIS A 91 -2.88 -23.12 -18.14
C HIS A 91 -1.87 -24.25 -18.35
N SER A 92 -1.69 -24.73 -19.58
CA SER A 92 -0.85 -25.90 -19.89
C SER A 92 0.65 -25.62 -19.77
N HIS A 93 1.05 -24.35 -19.92
CA HIS A 93 2.45 -23.94 -20.09
C HIS A 93 3.15 -24.58 -21.30
N SER A 94 2.38 -25.11 -22.25
CA SER A 94 2.91 -25.82 -23.42
C SER A 94 3.03 -24.88 -24.62
N LYS A 95 4.27 -24.71 -25.10
CA LYS A 95 4.57 -23.95 -26.32
C LYS A 95 3.81 -24.45 -27.53
N ALA A 96 3.66 -25.76 -27.67
CA ALA A 96 2.96 -26.37 -28.80
C ALA A 96 1.45 -26.05 -28.76
N CYS A 97 0.85 -26.05 -27.56
CA CYS A 97 -0.56 -25.67 -27.38
C CYS A 97 -0.79 -24.22 -27.78
N PHE A 98 0.07 -23.29 -27.34
CA PHE A 98 0.00 -21.88 -27.76
C PHE A 98 0.05 -21.71 -29.27
N GLN A 99 0.99 -22.39 -29.93
CA GLN A 99 1.14 -22.32 -31.38
C GLN A 99 -0.09 -22.84 -32.11
N GLU A 100 -0.74 -23.88 -31.60
CA GLU A 100 -1.93 -24.46 -32.23
C GLU A 100 -3.15 -23.54 -32.14
N ILE A 101 -3.32 -22.85 -31.00
CA ILE A 101 -4.37 -21.85 -30.80
C ILE A 101 -4.14 -20.64 -31.72
N GLU A 102 -2.90 -20.14 -31.77
CA GLU A 102 -2.51 -18.99 -32.59
C GLU A 102 -2.75 -19.25 -34.10
N LYS A 103 -2.40 -20.45 -34.60
CA LYS A 103 -2.64 -20.85 -36.00
C LYS A 103 -4.11 -20.70 -36.42
N ARG A 104 -5.03 -20.95 -35.49
CA ARG A 104 -6.49 -20.86 -35.71
C ARG A 104 -7.04 -19.45 -35.49
N LYS A 105 -6.21 -18.49 -35.08
CA LYS A 105 -6.59 -17.09 -34.81
C LYS A 105 -7.70 -16.94 -33.77
N ILE A 106 -7.78 -17.88 -32.83
CA ILE A 106 -8.74 -17.82 -31.73
C ILE A 106 -8.15 -16.91 -30.63
N PRO A 107 -8.92 -15.95 -30.08
CA PRO A 107 -8.47 -15.16 -28.93
C PRO A 107 -8.08 -16.05 -27.75
N TYR A 108 -6.95 -15.76 -27.08
CA TYR A 108 -6.50 -16.56 -25.95
C TYR A 108 -5.75 -15.77 -24.89
N VAL A 109 -5.80 -16.32 -23.68
CA VAL A 109 -5.18 -15.79 -22.46
C VAL A 109 -4.33 -16.89 -21.84
N PRO A 110 -3.00 -16.82 -21.94
CA PRO A 110 -2.12 -17.66 -21.16
C PRO A 110 -2.12 -17.24 -19.69
N SER A 111 -2.31 -18.20 -18.78
CA SER A 111 -2.24 -17.99 -17.33
C SER A 111 -0.93 -18.53 -16.79
N SER A 112 -0.03 -17.66 -16.34
CA SER A 112 1.20 -18.13 -15.72
C SER A 112 0.96 -18.55 -14.26
N HIS A 113 1.36 -19.77 -13.91
CA HIS A 113 1.42 -20.29 -12.53
C HIS A 113 2.86 -20.45 -11.99
N THR A 114 3.85 -20.04 -12.77
CA THR A 114 5.28 -20.26 -12.49
C THR A 114 6.06 -19.00 -12.86
N ILE A 115 7.18 -18.77 -12.18
CA ILE A 115 8.09 -17.68 -12.57
C ILE A 115 8.81 -17.97 -13.89
N ALA A 116 8.85 -19.20 -14.39
CA ALA A 116 9.40 -19.51 -15.71
C ALA A 116 8.30 -19.44 -16.79
N ILE A 117 8.58 -18.69 -17.87
CA ILE A 117 7.79 -18.73 -19.12
C ILE A 117 8.60 -19.55 -20.14
N PRO A 118 7.97 -20.49 -20.87
CA PRO A 118 8.60 -21.18 -21.99
C PRO A 118 9.16 -20.17 -23.01
N ASP A 119 10.30 -20.47 -23.65
CA ASP A 119 10.86 -19.59 -24.69
C ASP A 119 9.93 -19.52 -25.92
N LEU A 120 9.12 -18.46 -25.95
CA LEU A 120 8.10 -18.22 -26.95
C LEU A 120 8.56 -17.11 -27.90
N LYS A 121 9.10 -17.51 -29.06
CA LYS A 121 9.15 -16.67 -30.26
C LYS A 121 7.75 -16.54 -30.89
N VAL A 122 6.77 -16.05 -30.13
CA VAL A 122 5.35 -15.99 -30.54
C VAL A 122 4.83 -14.56 -30.33
N PRO A 123 3.92 -14.02 -31.18
CA PRO A 123 3.40 -12.66 -31.02
C PRO A 123 2.71 -12.50 -29.67
N LYS A 124 3.11 -11.49 -28.89
CA LYS A 124 2.75 -11.22 -27.49
C LYS A 124 1.27 -11.50 -27.16
N PRO A 125 0.93 -12.64 -26.54
CA PRO A 125 -0.42 -12.84 -26.02
C PRO A 125 -0.62 -12.07 -24.71
N CYS A 126 -1.89 -11.85 -24.36
CA CYS A 126 -2.30 -11.17 -23.15
C CYS A 126 -2.18 -12.10 -21.95
N TRP A 127 -1.02 -12.10 -21.28
CA TRP A 127 -0.76 -12.98 -20.14
C TRP A 127 -1.54 -12.55 -18.91
N THR A 128 -1.89 -13.53 -18.08
CA THR A 128 -2.30 -13.29 -16.68
C THR A 128 -1.27 -13.84 -15.70
N ALA A 129 -1.20 -13.19 -14.54
CA ALA A 129 -0.38 -13.58 -13.41
C ALA A 129 -1.23 -13.67 -12.15
N LEU A 130 -0.80 -14.51 -11.22
CA LEU A 130 -1.57 -14.86 -10.01
C LEU A 130 -1.52 -13.82 -8.88
N SER A 131 -0.60 -12.87 -8.98
CA SER A 131 -0.41 -11.78 -8.01
C SER A 131 0.36 -10.64 -8.64
N GLN A 132 0.39 -9.49 -7.97
CA GLN A 132 1.16 -8.36 -8.44
C GLN A 132 2.67 -8.61 -8.37
N SER A 133 3.15 -9.38 -7.38
CA SER A 133 4.57 -9.78 -7.32
C SER A 133 4.93 -10.70 -8.48
N HIS A 134 4.05 -11.63 -8.82
CA HIS A 134 4.25 -12.53 -9.94
C HIS A 134 4.30 -11.77 -11.28
N ALA A 135 3.33 -10.90 -11.55
CA ALA A 135 3.28 -10.11 -12.78
C ALA A 135 4.57 -9.31 -13.01
N ARG A 136 5.04 -8.63 -11.96
CA ARG A 136 6.28 -7.84 -12.01
C ARG A 136 7.51 -8.70 -12.24
N TRP A 137 7.57 -9.89 -11.65
CA TRP A 137 8.69 -10.81 -11.87
C TRP A 137 8.78 -11.20 -13.35
N LEU A 138 7.64 -11.59 -13.94
CA LEU A 138 7.55 -11.98 -15.35
C LEU A 138 7.93 -10.82 -16.29
N GLU A 139 7.50 -9.61 -15.98
CA GLU A 139 7.87 -8.41 -16.74
C GLU A 139 9.38 -8.12 -16.61
N LYS A 140 9.95 -8.19 -15.39
CA LYS A 140 11.38 -7.96 -15.14
C LYS A 140 12.26 -8.98 -15.85
N ARG A 141 11.87 -10.26 -15.85
CA ARG A 141 12.70 -11.35 -16.40
C ARG A 141 12.54 -11.52 -17.90
N TYR A 142 11.32 -11.40 -18.41
CA TYR A 142 10.98 -11.78 -19.79
C TYR A 142 10.39 -10.63 -20.62
N GLY A 143 10.13 -9.46 -20.03
CA GLY A 143 9.47 -8.35 -20.72
C GLY A 143 7.99 -8.64 -21.05
N VAL A 144 7.38 -9.59 -20.34
CA VAL A 144 5.99 -10.02 -20.53
C VAL A 144 5.10 -9.28 -19.53
N LYS A 145 4.25 -8.38 -20.03
CA LYS A 145 3.23 -7.74 -19.20
C LYS A 145 2.11 -8.72 -18.90
N CYS A 146 1.60 -8.68 -17.68
CA CYS A 146 0.53 -9.56 -17.22
C CYS A 146 -0.57 -8.76 -16.53
N GLU A 147 -1.83 -9.12 -16.78
CA GLU A 147 -2.96 -8.71 -15.94
C GLU A 147 -3.06 -9.64 -14.73
N VAL A 148 -3.45 -9.11 -13.56
CA VAL A 148 -3.51 -9.93 -12.34
C VAL A 148 -4.89 -10.57 -12.18
N CYS A 149 -4.91 -11.91 -12.16
CA CYS A 149 -6.05 -12.74 -11.82
C CYS A 149 -5.69 -13.58 -10.59
N TYR A 150 -6.13 -13.17 -9.41
CA TYR A 150 -5.92 -13.94 -8.19
C TYR A 150 -6.63 -15.29 -8.28
N ASN A 151 -5.96 -16.33 -7.77
CA ASN A 151 -6.57 -17.63 -7.60
C ASN A 151 -7.72 -17.55 -6.58
N GLY A 152 -8.80 -18.26 -6.90
CA GLY A 152 -9.94 -18.46 -6.04
C GLY A 152 -10.03 -19.92 -5.61
N ILE A 153 -10.45 -20.13 -4.37
CA ILE A 153 -10.66 -21.46 -3.80
C ILE A 153 -12.11 -21.60 -3.33
N GLU A 154 -12.60 -22.82 -3.31
CA GLU A 154 -13.89 -23.15 -2.72
C GLU A 154 -13.87 -24.58 -2.18
N TYR A 155 -14.26 -24.70 -0.91
CA TYR A 155 -14.43 -25.98 -0.24
C TYR A 155 -15.77 -25.99 0.50
N PRO A 156 -16.40 -27.17 0.69
CA PRO A 156 -17.67 -27.29 1.40
C PRO A 156 -17.66 -26.56 2.75
N GLU A 157 -18.69 -25.76 3.02
CA GLU A 157 -18.81 -24.98 4.25
C GLU A 157 -19.09 -25.85 5.49
N LYS A 158 -19.63 -27.06 5.29
CA LYS A 158 -19.89 -28.00 6.38
C LYS A 158 -18.56 -28.45 6.96
N PRO A 159 -18.38 -28.30 8.28
CA PRO A 159 -17.07 -28.41 8.90
C PRO A 159 -16.56 -29.84 8.73
N ILE A 160 -15.33 -30.00 8.26
CA ILE A 160 -14.50 -31.11 8.70
C ILE A 160 -14.24 -30.83 10.19
N THR A 161 -15.25 -31.14 11.00
CA THR A 161 -15.32 -31.08 12.48
C THR A 161 -14.56 -29.91 13.11
N ARG A 162 -15.27 -28.80 13.35
CA ARG A 162 -14.87 -27.83 14.39
C ARG A 162 -15.10 -28.52 15.76
N TRP A 163 -14.23 -28.22 16.72
CA TRP A 163 -14.27 -28.58 18.16
C TRP A 163 -13.56 -29.88 18.56
N VAL A 164 -12.34 -29.78 19.11
CA VAL A 164 -11.93 -30.11 20.51
C VAL A 164 -10.43 -29.79 20.62
N ALA A 165 -10.08 -28.60 21.14
CA ALA A 165 -8.71 -28.10 21.37
C ALA A 165 -7.75 -28.13 20.15
N LYS A 166 -7.05 -27.03 19.84
CA LYS A 166 -5.88 -27.08 18.94
C LYS A 166 -4.79 -27.91 19.63
N VAL A 167 -4.85 -29.23 19.49
CA VAL A 167 -3.88 -30.18 20.09
C VAL A 167 -2.75 -30.51 19.12
N SER A 168 -2.96 -30.26 17.80
CA SER A 168 -1.98 -30.65 16.79
C SER A 168 -0.94 -29.54 16.59
N PRO A 169 0.34 -29.92 16.43
CA PRO A 169 1.42 -28.99 16.14
C PRO A 169 1.17 -28.06 14.94
N PRO A 170 1.96 -26.98 14.79
CA PRO A 170 2.10 -26.30 13.51
C PRO A 170 2.29 -27.28 12.34
N ILE A 171 1.90 -26.87 11.14
CA ILE A 171 2.01 -27.68 9.93
C ILE A 171 2.78 -26.95 8.85
N ALA A 172 3.61 -27.68 8.11
CA ALA A 172 4.25 -27.24 6.88
C ALA A 172 3.78 -28.14 5.73
N LEU A 173 3.50 -27.53 4.57
CA LEU A 173 3.13 -28.29 3.38
C LEU A 173 3.64 -27.65 2.10
N GLY A 174 4.06 -28.48 1.16
CA GLY A 174 4.60 -28.05 -0.11
C GLY A 174 5.12 -29.24 -0.91
N ARG A 175 5.37 -29.05 -2.21
CA ARG A 175 6.10 -30.05 -2.99
C ARG A 175 7.49 -30.27 -2.35
N PRO A 176 8.01 -31.51 -2.32
CA PRO A 176 9.29 -31.83 -1.68
C PRO A 176 10.48 -31.34 -2.51
N ASN A 177 10.59 -30.01 -2.64
CA ASN A 177 11.66 -29.31 -3.34
C ASN A 177 12.31 -28.28 -2.41
N PRO A 178 13.62 -28.02 -2.55
CA PRO A 178 14.34 -26.99 -1.79
C PRO A 178 13.64 -25.62 -1.78
N GLU A 179 13.12 -25.20 -2.93
CA GLU A 179 12.43 -23.92 -3.12
C GLU A 179 11.18 -23.74 -2.24
N LYS A 180 10.55 -24.84 -1.81
CA LYS A 180 9.36 -24.83 -0.95
C LYS A 180 9.71 -24.74 0.54
N GLY A 181 10.99 -24.80 0.90
CA GLY A 181 11.47 -24.49 2.25
C GLY A 181 11.02 -25.45 3.35
N LEU A 182 10.59 -26.69 3.02
CA LEU A 182 10.14 -27.65 4.03
C LEU A 182 11.25 -27.96 5.04
N LEU A 183 12.47 -28.17 4.56
CA LEU A 183 13.64 -28.38 5.42
C LEU A 183 13.97 -27.14 6.26
N ASP A 184 13.70 -25.93 5.79
CA ASP A 184 13.96 -24.70 6.54
C ASP A 184 12.99 -24.56 7.72
N VAL A 185 11.71 -24.92 7.50
CA VAL A 185 10.73 -25.01 8.59
C VAL A 185 11.12 -26.11 9.58
N ILE A 186 11.59 -27.26 9.12
CA ILE A 186 12.05 -28.37 9.97
C ILE A 186 13.27 -27.95 10.79
N GLU A 187 14.26 -27.31 10.18
CA GLU A 187 15.46 -26.81 10.85
C GLU A 187 15.08 -25.83 11.98
N PHE A 188 14.22 -24.85 11.66
CA PHE A 188 13.70 -23.90 12.64
C PHE A 188 12.97 -24.61 13.79
N CYS A 189 12.05 -25.52 13.49
CA CYS A 189 11.27 -26.21 14.51
C CYS A 189 12.14 -27.12 15.39
N LYS A 190 13.14 -27.79 14.83
CA LYS A 190 14.11 -28.61 15.59
C LYS A 190 14.95 -27.76 16.53
N LYS A 191 15.44 -26.62 16.03
CA LYS A 191 16.27 -25.69 16.81
C LYS A 191 15.55 -25.18 18.07
N HIS A 192 14.24 -24.97 17.97
CA HIS A 192 13.41 -24.41 19.05
C HIS A 192 12.52 -25.44 19.76
N ASP A 193 12.73 -26.74 19.51
CA ASP A 193 11.94 -27.85 20.09
C ASP A 193 10.41 -27.72 19.88
N ILE A 194 10.02 -27.17 18.72
CA ILE A 194 8.62 -27.00 18.32
C ILE A 194 8.16 -28.25 17.57
N PRO A 195 7.11 -28.95 18.03
CA PRO A 195 6.53 -30.04 17.27
C PRO A 195 6.05 -29.58 15.88
N LEU A 196 6.06 -30.44 14.86
CA LEU A 196 5.67 -30.08 13.49
C LEU A 196 5.05 -31.26 12.75
N ASN A 197 3.95 -31.00 12.04
CA ASN A 197 3.48 -31.89 10.99
C ASN A 197 4.00 -31.42 9.63
N VAL A 198 4.46 -32.34 8.80
CA VAL A 198 4.93 -32.06 7.44
C VAL A 198 4.15 -32.90 6.45
N ILE A 199 3.49 -32.26 5.51
CA ILE A 199 2.84 -32.91 4.36
C ILE A 199 3.69 -32.65 3.13
N ALA A 200 4.04 -33.69 2.38
CA ALA A 200 4.60 -33.53 1.05
C ALA A 200 3.47 -33.39 0.03
N GLY A 201 3.68 -32.50 -0.94
CA GLY A 201 2.93 -32.54 -2.20
C GLY A 201 3.36 -33.74 -3.05
N ARG A 202 2.84 -33.80 -4.28
CA ARG A 202 3.19 -34.82 -5.27
C ARG A 202 4.70 -35.02 -5.35
N LEU A 203 5.12 -36.28 -5.30
CA LEU A 203 6.50 -36.70 -5.48
C LEU A 203 6.80 -36.98 -6.96
N GLU A 204 7.79 -36.28 -7.52
CA GLU A 204 8.39 -36.62 -8.82
C GLU A 204 9.73 -37.35 -8.61
N TYR A 205 10.21 -38.04 -9.65
CA TYR A 205 11.39 -38.90 -9.54
C TYR A 205 12.63 -38.12 -9.06
N GLU A 206 12.80 -36.90 -9.55
CA GLU A 206 13.88 -35.97 -9.21
C GLU A 206 13.81 -35.48 -7.77
N GLN A 207 12.65 -35.63 -7.11
CA GLN A 207 12.36 -35.09 -5.78
C GLN A 207 12.48 -36.15 -4.69
N ILE A 208 12.67 -37.43 -5.06
CA ILE A 208 12.77 -38.57 -4.13
C ILE A 208 13.86 -38.34 -3.08
N GLY A 209 15.03 -37.84 -3.48
CA GLY A 209 16.15 -37.60 -2.56
C GLY A 209 15.82 -36.55 -1.49
N TYR A 210 15.19 -35.44 -1.89
CA TYR A 210 14.77 -34.39 -0.96
C TYR A 210 13.64 -34.87 -0.05
N ALA A 211 12.66 -35.59 -0.59
CA ALA A 211 11.56 -36.13 0.21
C ALA A 211 12.03 -37.18 1.22
N PHE A 212 13.01 -38.01 0.85
CA PHE A 212 13.66 -38.94 1.77
C PHE A 212 14.38 -38.19 2.90
N LEU A 213 15.08 -37.12 2.59
CA LEU A 213 15.75 -36.28 3.59
C LEU A 213 14.74 -35.62 4.54
N VAL A 214 13.66 -35.04 4.01
CA VAL A 214 12.55 -34.51 4.83
C VAL A 214 11.99 -35.59 5.77
N ALA A 215 11.73 -36.79 5.25
CA ALA A 215 11.23 -37.91 6.05
C ALA A 215 12.23 -38.35 7.14
N GLN A 216 13.52 -38.41 6.80
CA GLN A 216 14.61 -38.76 7.72
C GLN A 216 14.73 -37.74 8.86
N GLU A 217 14.61 -36.45 8.53
CA GLU A 217 14.74 -35.36 9.49
C GLU A 217 13.54 -35.28 10.44
N CYS A 218 12.35 -35.65 9.96
CA CYS A 218 11.14 -35.83 10.74
C CYS A 218 11.07 -37.16 11.51
N LYS A 219 12.21 -37.78 11.88
CA LYS A 219 12.36 -39.08 12.56
C LYS A 219 11.05 -39.64 13.14
N ILE A 220 10.64 -40.77 12.57
CA ILE A 220 9.28 -41.31 12.43
C ILE A 220 8.35 -41.33 13.67
N PHE A 221 8.77 -41.06 14.93
CA PHE A 221 7.84 -40.78 16.05
C PHE A 221 8.43 -39.89 17.17
N SER A 222 7.76 -38.76 17.45
CA SER A 222 7.34 -38.25 18.79
C SER A 222 7.05 -36.73 18.80
N LYS A 223 7.75 -35.90 18.00
CA LYS A 223 7.51 -34.43 17.90
C LYS A 223 7.41 -33.87 16.48
N TRP A 224 8.18 -34.39 15.52
CA TRP A 224 8.09 -34.03 14.10
C TRP A 224 7.52 -35.23 13.33
N THR A 225 6.54 -35.03 12.45
CA THR A 225 5.86 -36.13 11.76
C THR A 225 5.70 -35.82 10.28
N TYR A 226 6.30 -36.67 9.44
CA TYR A 226 6.16 -36.61 7.99
C TYR A 226 5.05 -37.54 7.51
N HIS A 227 4.04 -36.99 6.83
CA HIS A 227 2.86 -37.71 6.39
C HIS A 227 2.92 -38.15 4.91
N GLY A 228 3.98 -37.77 4.19
CA GLY A 228 4.07 -38.01 2.75
C GLY A 228 3.00 -37.25 1.95
N GLU A 229 2.69 -37.76 0.75
CA GLU A 229 1.56 -37.28 -0.05
C GLU A 229 0.25 -37.81 0.56
N VAL A 230 -0.65 -36.89 0.91
CA VAL A 230 -1.97 -37.21 1.46
C VAL A 230 -3.08 -36.77 0.51
N SER A 231 -4.28 -37.35 0.68
CA SER A 231 -5.44 -36.91 -0.11
C SER A 231 -5.81 -35.46 0.19
N HIS A 232 -6.51 -34.83 -0.73
CA HIS A 232 -6.97 -33.46 -0.56
C HIS A 232 -7.82 -33.31 0.72
N GLU A 233 -8.75 -34.22 0.98
CA GLU A 233 -9.61 -34.24 2.17
C GLU A 233 -8.77 -34.37 3.44
N ARG A 234 -7.78 -35.28 3.44
CA ARG A 234 -6.89 -35.48 4.57
C ARG A 234 -6.04 -34.25 4.84
N LYS A 235 -5.54 -33.58 3.80
CA LYS A 235 -4.83 -32.30 3.91
C LYS A 235 -5.72 -31.25 4.57
N MET A 236 -6.94 -31.06 4.09
CA MET A 236 -7.86 -30.06 4.64
C MET A 236 -8.24 -30.37 6.10
N GLN A 237 -8.40 -31.65 6.45
CA GLN A 237 -8.59 -32.10 7.83
C GLN A 237 -7.38 -31.81 8.72
N MET A 238 -6.17 -32.06 8.23
CA MET A 238 -4.96 -31.77 9.00
C MET A 238 -4.76 -30.27 9.17
N LEU A 239 -5.01 -29.48 8.12
CA LEU A 239 -4.99 -28.01 8.19
C LEU A 239 -5.95 -27.52 9.26
N SER A 240 -7.21 -27.98 9.28
CA SER A 240 -8.22 -27.52 10.25
C SER A 240 -7.92 -27.86 11.71
N GLN A 241 -7.06 -28.86 11.94
CA GLN A 241 -6.63 -29.30 13.27
C GLN A 241 -5.29 -28.69 13.72
N SER A 242 -4.55 -28.05 12.81
CA SER A 242 -3.20 -27.54 13.07
C SER A 242 -3.22 -26.20 13.79
N LYS A 243 -2.23 -25.97 14.68
CA LYS A 243 -2.10 -24.68 15.39
C LYS A 243 -2.03 -23.49 14.43
N CYS A 244 -1.18 -23.63 13.42
CA CYS A 244 -0.96 -22.68 12.33
C CYS A 244 -0.23 -23.36 11.16
N LEU A 245 -0.24 -22.72 10.00
CA LEU A 245 0.64 -23.03 8.88
C LEU A 245 1.97 -22.27 9.03
N LEU A 246 3.11 -22.95 8.92
CA LEU A 246 4.43 -22.32 8.72
C LEU A 246 4.79 -22.40 7.23
N ASN A 247 4.96 -21.25 6.58
CA ASN A 247 5.21 -21.16 5.15
C ASN A 247 6.46 -20.31 4.85
N PHE A 248 7.62 -20.95 4.74
CA PHE A 248 8.93 -20.29 4.53
C PHE A 248 9.53 -20.62 3.14
N PRO A 249 8.85 -20.27 2.04
CA PRO A 249 9.39 -20.56 0.72
C PRO A 249 10.73 -19.82 0.50
N ALA A 250 11.70 -20.52 -0.04
CA ALA A 250 12.99 -19.95 -0.45
C ALA A 250 12.91 -19.26 -1.82
N TRP A 251 11.80 -19.44 -2.55
CA TRP A 251 11.53 -18.81 -3.83
C TRP A 251 10.47 -17.70 -3.74
N PRO A 252 10.42 -16.77 -4.72
CA PRO A 252 9.36 -15.77 -4.81
C PRO A 252 8.06 -16.44 -5.24
N GLU A 253 7.28 -16.91 -4.27
CA GLU A 253 6.02 -17.63 -4.51
C GLU A 253 5.01 -16.77 -5.30
N PRO A 254 4.53 -17.23 -6.48
CA PRO A 254 3.57 -16.52 -7.32
C PRO A 254 2.23 -16.23 -6.66
N PHE A 255 1.75 -17.14 -5.81
CA PHE A 255 0.51 -16.98 -5.05
C PHE A 255 0.55 -17.73 -3.72
N GLY A 256 0.93 -19.02 -3.73
CA GLY A 256 1.05 -19.82 -2.51
C GLY A 256 -0.31 -20.30 -1.98
N LEU A 257 -0.97 -21.18 -2.74
CA LEU A 257 -2.32 -21.72 -2.44
C LEU A 257 -2.49 -22.32 -1.05
N VAL A 258 -1.41 -22.81 -0.45
CA VAL A 258 -1.43 -23.40 0.89
C VAL A 258 -1.87 -22.40 1.97
N VAL A 259 -1.59 -21.10 1.79
CA VAL A 259 -1.97 -20.04 2.73
C VAL A 259 -3.49 -19.79 2.71
N PRO A 260 -4.14 -19.50 1.58
CA PRO A 260 -5.59 -19.36 1.55
C PRO A 260 -6.30 -20.68 1.89
N GLU A 261 -5.73 -21.85 1.57
CA GLU A 261 -6.28 -23.14 2.00
C GLU A 261 -6.31 -23.30 3.53
N ALA A 262 -5.21 -22.98 4.20
CA ALA A 262 -5.15 -22.98 5.66
C ALA A 262 -6.15 -21.99 6.26
N ASN A 263 -6.15 -20.76 5.76
CA ASN A 263 -7.05 -19.73 6.25
C ASN A 263 -8.52 -20.09 6.01
N TRP A 264 -8.88 -20.74 4.88
CA TRP A 264 -10.26 -21.14 4.57
C TRP A 264 -10.89 -22.01 5.65
N VAL A 265 -10.09 -22.87 6.29
CA VAL A 265 -10.52 -23.74 7.39
C VAL A 265 -10.29 -23.12 8.78
N GLY A 266 -9.92 -21.84 8.83
CA GLY A 266 -9.68 -21.08 10.05
C GLY A 266 -8.29 -21.26 10.65
N THR A 267 -7.33 -21.82 9.89
CA THR A 267 -5.96 -22.03 10.35
C THR A 267 -5.08 -20.88 9.90
N PRO A 268 -4.62 -20.02 10.83
CA PRO A 268 -3.77 -18.87 10.51
C PRO A 268 -2.41 -19.32 9.98
N ALA A 269 -1.78 -18.46 9.18
CA ALA A 269 -0.46 -18.73 8.59
C ALA A 269 0.62 -17.78 9.09
N ILE A 270 1.83 -18.29 9.34
CA ILE A 270 3.04 -17.51 9.53
C ILE A 270 3.87 -17.64 8.25
N ALA A 271 4.04 -16.55 7.51
CA ALA A 271 4.80 -16.52 6.25
C ALA A 271 5.89 -15.44 6.26
N LEU A 272 6.77 -15.41 5.27
CA LEU A 272 7.87 -14.43 5.22
C LEU A 272 7.47 -13.11 4.51
N ASP A 273 7.88 -11.95 5.06
CA ASP A 273 7.48 -10.59 4.65
C ASP A 273 8.56 -9.88 3.84
N MET A 274 8.06 -9.07 2.92
CA MET A 274 8.86 -8.32 2.00
C MET A 274 8.41 -6.82 1.88
N GLY A 275 8.54 -5.98 2.94
CA GLY A 275 9.02 -4.56 2.88
C GLY A 275 8.57 -3.49 3.91
N CYS A 276 9.37 -2.43 4.23
CA CYS A 276 9.13 -1.33 5.22
C CYS A 276 10.06 -0.06 5.11
N TYR A 277 9.72 1.05 5.79
CA TYR A 277 10.47 2.33 5.97
C TYR A 277 11.46 2.33 7.14
N THR A 278 12.46 3.22 7.19
CA THR A 278 13.30 3.43 8.40
C THR A 278 12.66 4.33 9.46
N PRO A 279 13.11 4.29 10.74
CA PRO A 279 12.49 4.97 11.87
C PRO A 279 12.62 6.49 11.84
N ASP A 280 13.54 7.02 11.03
CA ASP A 280 13.69 8.47 10.75
C ASP A 280 12.67 9.00 9.73
N THR A 281 11.74 8.14 9.29
CA THR A 281 10.58 8.52 8.48
C THR A 281 9.38 8.74 9.40
N ARG A 282 8.71 9.88 9.23
CA ARG A 282 7.52 10.30 9.98
C ARG A 282 6.27 10.29 9.09
N VAL A 283 5.10 10.39 9.71
CA VAL A 283 3.81 10.41 9.02
C VAL A 283 3.09 11.71 9.27
N MET A 284 2.60 12.33 8.19
CA MET A 284 1.78 13.53 8.29
C MET A 284 0.32 13.15 8.58
N THR A 285 -0.21 13.66 9.69
CA THR A 285 -1.61 13.48 10.11
C THR A 285 -2.32 14.84 10.17
N PRO A 286 -3.67 14.90 10.22
CA PRO A 286 -4.40 16.16 10.42
C PRO A 286 -3.96 16.94 11.66
N THR A 287 -3.55 16.23 12.71
CA THR A 287 -3.10 16.80 13.97
C THR A 287 -1.66 17.32 13.95
N GLY A 288 -0.88 16.96 12.92
CA GLY A 288 0.53 17.33 12.78
C GLY A 288 1.40 16.14 12.42
N LEU A 289 2.71 16.36 12.48
CA LEU A 289 3.71 15.35 12.13
C LEU A 289 3.94 14.41 13.31
N LYS A 290 3.86 13.09 13.05
CA LYS A 290 4.02 12.06 14.07
C LYS A 290 5.13 11.07 13.71
N GLU A 291 5.87 10.62 14.71
CA GLU A 291 6.68 9.41 14.62
C GLU A 291 5.77 8.18 14.49
N TYR A 292 6.27 7.11 13.88
CA TYR A 292 5.44 5.92 13.63
C TYR A 292 4.87 5.29 14.91
N HIS A 293 5.59 5.37 16.03
CA HIS A 293 5.17 4.84 17.34
C HIS A 293 4.13 5.72 18.05
N GLU A 294 3.87 6.95 17.57
CA GLU A 294 2.83 7.83 18.10
C GLU A 294 1.47 7.60 17.42
N CYS A 295 1.45 6.86 16.31
CA CYS A 295 0.26 6.51 15.54
C CYS A 295 -0.40 5.24 16.08
N LYS A 296 -1.72 5.18 16.01
CA LYS A 296 -2.52 4.01 16.40
C LYS A 296 -3.42 3.55 15.27
N ILE A 297 -3.86 2.29 15.32
CA ILE A 297 -4.92 1.80 14.44
C ILE A 297 -6.15 2.68 14.63
N GLY A 298 -6.72 3.17 13.52
CA GLY A 298 -7.82 4.12 13.48
C GLY A 298 -7.40 5.59 13.32
N ASP A 299 -6.15 5.94 13.59
CA ASP A 299 -5.66 7.30 13.32
C ASP A 299 -5.78 7.63 11.83
N LEU A 300 -6.24 8.83 11.52
CA LEU A 300 -6.38 9.30 10.14
C LEU A 300 -5.03 9.81 9.60
N VAL A 301 -4.67 9.32 8.42
CA VAL A 301 -3.49 9.78 7.67
C VAL A 301 -3.90 10.32 6.31
N TYR A 302 -3.08 11.23 5.77
CA TYR A 302 -3.26 11.70 4.40
C TYR A 302 -2.85 10.61 3.42
N SER A 303 -3.77 10.27 2.52
CA SER A 303 -3.57 9.29 1.44
C SER A 303 -3.97 9.91 0.11
N LEU A 304 -3.28 9.55 -0.97
CA LEU A 304 -3.58 10.04 -2.32
C LEU A 304 -4.32 8.96 -3.09
N ASN A 305 -5.57 9.20 -3.49
CA ASN A 305 -6.32 8.28 -4.32
C ASN A 305 -5.63 8.12 -5.69
N PRO A 306 -5.12 6.94 -6.07
CA PRO A 306 -4.36 6.77 -7.32
C PRO A 306 -5.18 7.03 -8.59
N ILE A 307 -6.51 6.88 -8.52
CA ILE A 307 -7.43 7.07 -9.64
C ILE A 307 -7.82 8.54 -9.75
N THR A 308 -8.32 9.14 -8.67
CA THR A 308 -8.86 10.50 -8.71
C THR A 308 -7.79 11.58 -8.50
N LYS A 309 -6.58 11.19 -8.04
CA LYS A 309 -5.49 12.09 -7.60
C LYS A 309 -5.90 13.05 -6.47
N LYS A 310 -7.00 12.77 -5.79
CA LYS A 310 -7.47 13.54 -4.64
C LYS A 310 -6.80 13.05 -3.36
N ILE A 311 -6.50 13.98 -2.47
CA ILE A 311 -6.06 13.68 -1.11
C ILE A 311 -7.29 13.33 -0.29
N GLU A 312 -7.24 12.20 0.41
CA GLU A 312 -8.29 11.67 1.27
C GLU A 312 -7.70 11.36 2.65
N LEU A 313 -8.51 11.51 3.69
CA LEU A 313 -8.17 11.02 5.02
C LEU A 313 -8.61 9.56 5.12
N LYS A 314 -7.65 8.68 5.40
CA LYS A 314 -7.89 7.25 5.53
C LYS A 314 -7.37 6.75 6.88
N PRO A 315 -8.09 5.84 7.56
CA PRO A 315 -7.62 5.27 8.81
C PRO A 315 -6.45 4.33 8.55
N ILE A 316 -5.49 4.34 9.48
CA ILE A 316 -4.51 3.27 9.63
C ILE A 316 -5.27 2.00 10.03
N THR A 317 -5.20 0.96 9.22
CA THR A 317 -5.83 -0.32 9.53
C THR A 317 -4.87 -1.26 10.24
N LYS A 318 -3.54 -1.03 10.10
CA LYS A 318 -2.47 -1.81 10.75
C LYS A 318 -1.15 -1.07 10.86
N ILE A 319 -0.31 -1.53 11.79
CA ILE A 319 1.06 -1.06 12.03
C ILE A 319 2.01 -2.25 12.02
N PHE A 320 3.11 -2.13 11.27
CA PHE A 320 4.18 -3.13 11.17
C PHE A 320 5.49 -2.53 11.70
N GLU A 321 6.25 -3.31 12.46
CA GLU A 321 7.57 -2.91 12.97
C GLU A 321 8.48 -4.14 13.11
N TYR A 322 9.70 -4.08 12.59
CA TYR A 322 10.67 -5.16 12.71
C TYR A 322 12.12 -4.74 12.43
N ASP A 323 13.10 -5.51 12.91
CA ASP A 323 14.53 -5.32 12.60
C ASP A 323 14.90 -5.74 11.17
N PHE A 324 15.68 -4.90 10.50
CA PHE A 324 16.23 -5.12 9.17
C PHE A 324 17.76 -4.98 9.20
N CYS A 325 18.43 -5.81 8.40
CA CYS A 325 19.87 -5.76 8.20
C CYS A 325 20.16 -6.00 6.71
N GLY A 326 20.67 -5.00 5.99
CA GLY A 326 20.85 -5.08 4.54
C GLY A 326 20.95 -3.71 3.89
N ASN A 327 20.96 -3.66 2.55
CA ASN A 327 20.88 -2.38 1.87
C ASN A 327 19.44 -1.92 1.70
N LEU A 328 19.24 -0.65 2.01
CA LEU A 328 18.02 0.07 1.72
C LEU A 328 18.22 0.88 0.43
N ILE A 329 17.11 1.10 -0.27
CA ILE A 329 17.04 2.04 -1.38
C ILE A 329 16.89 3.44 -0.79
N ASN A 330 17.90 4.27 -1.02
CA ASN A 330 17.93 5.67 -0.66
C ASN A 330 17.58 6.50 -1.90
N ILE A 331 16.47 7.24 -1.84
CA ILE A 331 16.08 8.19 -2.88
C ILE A 331 16.25 9.59 -2.30
N GLU A 332 17.19 10.35 -2.84
CA GLU A 332 17.54 11.67 -2.32
C GLU A 332 17.56 12.70 -3.45
N THR A 333 16.51 13.52 -3.53
CA THR A 333 16.42 14.65 -4.47
C THR A 333 16.34 15.97 -3.71
N ARG A 334 16.22 17.09 -4.43
CA ARG A 334 15.97 18.41 -3.80
C ARG A 334 14.67 18.43 -2.96
N ASP A 335 13.69 17.61 -3.33
CA ASP A 335 12.31 17.70 -2.85
C ASP A 335 11.75 16.37 -2.30
N VAL A 336 12.50 15.28 -2.38
CA VAL A 336 12.12 13.94 -1.88
C VAL A 336 13.31 13.36 -1.10
N SER A 337 13.03 12.73 0.04
CA SER A 337 13.96 11.91 0.80
C SER A 337 13.22 10.65 1.22
N LEU A 338 13.72 9.48 0.83
CA LEU A 338 13.19 8.19 1.24
C LEU A 338 14.35 7.24 1.51
N LEU A 339 14.22 6.45 2.56
CA LEU A 339 15.12 5.34 2.87
C LEU A 339 14.25 4.14 3.21
N ILE A 340 14.15 3.20 2.27
CA ILE A 340 13.13 2.16 2.26
C ILE A 340 13.73 0.82 1.86
N THR A 341 13.10 -0.27 2.29
CA THR A 341 13.52 -1.58 1.84
C THR A 341 13.30 -1.75 0.33
N PRO A 342 14.09 -2.60 -0.34
CA PRO A 342 14.04 -2.75 -1.80
C PRO A 342 12.66 -3.20 -2.36
N ASN A 343 11.95 -3.98 -1.59
CA ASN A 343 10.60 -4.46 -1.85
C ASN A 343 9.47 -3.50 -1.42
N HIS A 344 9.77 -2.28 -0.95
CA HIS A 344 8.76 -1.28 -0.62
C HIS A 344 8.02 -0.81 -1.88
N ASN A 345 6.70 -0.67 -1.83
CA ASN A 345 5.97 -0.03 -2.92
C ASN A 345 6.17 1.49 -2.89
N LEU A 346 6.42 2.08 -4.05
CA LEU A 346 6.48 3.51 -4.32
C LEU A 346 5.29 3.87 -5.19
N LEU A 347 4.54 4.90 -4.83
CA LEU A 347 3.55 5.48 -5.71
C LEU A 347 4.28 6.38 -6.71
N ILE A 348 4.27 6.09 -8.00
CA ILE A 348 4.94 6.89 -9.03
C ILE A 348 3.95 7.39 -10.06
N GLU A 349 4.31 8.43 -10.80
CA GLU A 349 3.53 8.96 -11.93
C GLU A 349 4.26 8.68 -13.26
N LYS A 350 3.57 7.97 -14.17
CA LYS A 350 4.01 7.70 -15.55
C LYS A 350 2.86 8.07 -16.50
N ASN A 351 3.14 8.91 -17.50
CA ASN A 351 2.14 9.38 -18.48
C ASN A 351 0.85 9.91 -17.82
N ASP A 352 1.02 10.73 -16.78
CA ASP A 352 -0.07 11.28 -15.96
C ASP A 352 -0.98 10.25 -15.28
N ASN A 353 -0.55 8.98 -15.17
CA ASN A 353 -1.22 7.95 -14.37
C ASN A 353 -0.37 7.59 -13.15
N LEU A 354 -1.02 7.42 -12.00
CA LEU A 354 -0.37 6.95 -10.78
C LEU A 354 -0.39 5.43 -10.74
N SER A 355 0.76 4.82 -10.42
CA SER A 355 0.90 3.37 -10.28
C SER A 355 1.91 3.03 -9.18
N PHE A 356 1.82 1.83 -8.63
CA PHE A 356 2.78 1.35 -7.64
C PHE A 356 3.95 0.62 -8.32
N GLU A 357 5.17 0.90 -7.85
CA GLU A 357 6.41 0.23 -8.28
C GLU A 357 7.25 -0.17 -7.07
N LYS A 358 7.98 -1.28 -7.16
CA LYS A 358 8.92 -1.66 -6.08
C LYS A 358 10.17 -0.76 -6.10
N ALA A 359 10.70 -0.44 -4.93
CA ALA A 359 11.88 0.41 -4.78
C ALA A 359 13.14 -0.19 -5.46
N GLU A 360 13.26 -1.50 -5.55
CA GLU A 360 14.33 -2.21 -6.26
C GLU A 360 14.22 -2.10 -7.78
N ASN A 361 13.03 -1.83 -8.31
CA ASN A 361 12.81 -1.71 -9.75
C ASN A 361 13.15 -0.31 -10.26
N ILE A 362 12.92 0.72 -9.45
CA ILE A 362 13.19 2.12 -9.85
C ILE A 362 14.67 2.41 -10.09
N VAL A 363 15.59 1.61 -9.53
CA VAL A 363 17.04 1.74 -9.77
C VAL A 363 17.39 1.59 -11.25
N ASN A 364 16.53 0.91 -12.01
CA ASN A 364 16.71 0.66 -13.44
C ASN A 364 16.08 1.75 -14.31
N PHE A 365 15.25 2.63 -13.76
CA PHE A 365 14.60 3.69 -14.53
C PHE A 365 15.57 4.85 -14.77
N SER A 366 15.54 5.43 -15.98
CA SER A 366 16.34 6.64 -16.27
C SER A 366 15.84 7.83 -15.45
N SER A 367 14.51 7.96 -15.36
CA SER A 367 13.83 8.85 -14.43
C SER A 367 12.36 8.48 -14.29
N PHE A 368 11.74 8.91 -13.19
CA PHE A 368 10.29 8.82 -12.96
C PHE A 368 9.81 10.04 -12.16
N LYS A 369 8.50 10.24 -12.07
CA LYS A 369 7.93 11.25 -11.18
C LYS A 369 7.34 10.59 -9.93
N ILE A 370 7.42 11.26 -8.80
CA ILE A 370 6.79 10.83 -7.55
C ILE A 370 5.87 11.95 -7.03
N PRO A 371 4.64 11.65 -6.60
CA PRO A 371 3.70 12.64 -6.09
C PRO A 371 4.13 13.16 -4.72
N THR A 372 4.16 14.49 -4.61
CA THR A 372 4.49 15.24 -3.38
C THR A 372 3.32 16.07 -2.87
N ALA A 373 2.26 16.20 -3.69
CA ALA A 373 0.99 16.84 -3.35
C ALA A 373 -0.12 16.32 -4.28
N GLY A 374 -1.38 16.60 -3.94
CA GLY A 374 -2.55 16.16 -4.69
C GLY A 374 -3.61 17.25 -4.83
N VAL A 375 -4.84 16.86 -5.17
CA VAL A 375 -6.01 17.75 -5.16
C VAL A 375 -6.72 17.60 -3.82
N TRP A 376 -6.85 18.69 -3.06
CA TRP A 376 -7.71 18.71 -1.88
C TRP A 376 -9.10 19.23 -2.25
N GLN A 377 -10.12 18.56 -1.72
CA GLN A 377 -11.51 19.03 -1.74
C GLN A 377 -11.99 19.03 -0.31
N GLY A 378 -12.31 20.21 0.20
CA GLY A 378 -12.66 20.41 1.60
C GLY A 378 -14.08 20.94 1.75
N GLU A 379 -14.39 21.37 2.96
CA GLU A 379 -15.69 21.90 3.32
C GLU A 379 -15.89 23.33 2.78
N ALA A 380 -17.14 23.68 2.47
CA ALA A 380 -17.50 25.05 2.16
C ALA A 380 -17.48 25.90 3.44
N LEU A 381 -16.96 27.13 3.33
CA LEU A 381 -16.92 28.08 4.44
C LEU A 381 -18.32 28.67 4.69
N ASP A 382 -18.89 28.39 5.85
CA ASP A 382 -20.12 29.01 6.34
C ASP A 382 -19.80 30.07 7.41
N LEU A 383 -19.70 31.33 6.96
CA LEU A 383 -19.37 32.45 7.84
C LEU A 383 -20.38 32.64 8.98
N ASN A 384 -21.64 32.24 8.80
CA ASN A 384 -22.68 32.41 9.83
C ASN A 384 -22.45 31.51 11.06
N LYS A 385 -21.74 30.39 10.87
CA LYS A 385 -21.35 29.49 11.97
C LYS A 385 -20.10 29.94 12.71
N ILE A 386 -19.30 30.80 12.10
CA ILE A 386 -17.96 31.16 12.56
C ILE A 386 -17.94 32.55 13.19
N ILE A 387 -18.62 33.50 12.56
CA ILE A 387 -18.85 34.84 13.07
C ILE A 387 -20.33 34.90 13.43
N PRO A 388 -20.72 34.67 14.69
CA PRO A 388 -22.12 34.83 15.08
C PRO A 388 -22.57 36.24 14.68
N HIS A 389 -23.75 36.36 14.05
CA HIS A 389 -24.32 37.66 13.67
C HIS A 389 -24.30 38.61 14.86
N THR A 390 -23.31 39.48 14.92
CA THR A 390 -23.26 40.53 15.91
C THR A 390 -23.77 41.80 15.26
N ASP A 391 -25.04 42.12 15.54
CA ASP A 391 -25.51 43.48 15.44
C ASP A 391 -24.48 44.38 16.16
N ILE A 392 -23.69 45.15 15.40
CA ILE A 392 -22.76 46.12 15.99
C ILE A 392 -23.62 47.30 16.43
N TYR A 393 -24.05 47.29 17.70
CA TYR A 393 -24.80 48.41 18.28
C TYR A 393 -23.88 49.62 18.39
N ARG A 394 -24.16 50.65 17.58
CA ARG A 394 -23.58 51.98 17.70
C ARG A 394 -24.74 52.97 17.81
N ASN A 395 -25.02 53.44 19.02
CA ASN A 395 -26.04 54.45 19.35
C ASN A 395 -27.36 54.30 18.57
N GLU A 396 -28.28 53.46 19.08
CA GLU A 396 -29.69 53.34 18.66
C GLU A 396 -29.99 53.08 17.16
N ASN A 397 -29.00 53.05 16.28
CA ASN A 397 -29.15 52.73 14.86
C ASN A 397 -28.54 51.37 14.54
N LYS A 398 -29.39 50.47 14.03
CA LYS A 398 -29.04 49.11 13.61
C LYS A 398 -28.21 49.19 12.32
N ILE A 399 -26.89 49.03 12.41
CA ILE A 399 -26.01 48.94 11.24
C ILE A 399 -25.93 47.48 10.81
N SER A 400 -26.52 47.16 9.67
CA SER A 400 -26.30 45.88 8.97
C SER A 400 -24.80 45.74 8.67
N ILE A 401 -24.15 44.70 9.19
CA ILE A 401 -22.76 44.37 8.77
C ILE A 401 -22.77 44.17 7.24
N PRO A 402 -21.84 44.77 6.48
CA PRO A 402 -21.71 44.46 5.07
C PRO A 402 -21.52 42.95 4.87
N LYS A 403 -22.00 42.40 3.76
CA LYS A 403 -21.83 40.98 3.42
C LYS A 403 -20.34 40.63 3.30
N ILE A 404 -19.72 40.18 4.39
CA ILE A 404 -18.32 39.77 4.44
C ILE A 404 -18.12 38.64 3.42
N GLN A 405 -17.16 38.83 2.51
CA GLN A 405 -16.82 37.79 1.56
C GLN A 405 -15.94 36.73 2.25
N PRO A 406 -16.22 35.43 2.07
CA PRO A 406 -15.41 34.35 2.63
C PRO A 406 -13.90 34.49 2.37
N ASP A 407 -13.51 34.86 1.16
CA ASP A 407 -12.10 35.02 0.79
C ASP A 407 -11.41 36.17 1.52
N ASP A 408 -12.08 37.32 1.67
CA ASP A 408 -11.56 38.49 2.39
C ASP A 408 -11.34 38.15 3.88
N PHE A 409 -12.28 37.43 4.48
CA PHE A 409 -12.15 36.97 5.86
C PHE A 409 -10.98 36.00 6.04
N MET A 410 -10.83 35.05 5.12
CA MET A 410 -9.72 34.09 5.16
C MET A 410 -8.38 34.76 4.96
N GLU A 411 -8.27 35.74 4.04
CA GLU A 411 -7.05 36.53 3.87
C GLU A 411 -6.72 37.33 5.13
N LEU A 412 -7.73 37.92 5.79
CA LEU A 412 -7.54 38.62 7.08
C LEU A 412 -7.05 37.68 8.20
N CYS A 413 -7.52 36.43 8.24
CA CYS A 413 -6.98 35.41 9.15
C CYS A 413 -5.49 35.15 8.89
N GLY A 414 -5.08 35.18 7.62
CA GLY A 414 -3.67 35.06 7.22
C GLY A 414 -2.84 36.24 7.73
N TRP A 415 -3.36 37.46 7.58
CA TRP A 415 -2.74 38.66 8.15
C TRP A 415 -2.64 38.62 9.67
N TYR A 416 -3.62 38.02 10.35
CA TYR A 416 -3.53 37.84 11.80
C TYR A 416 -2.41 36.88 12.18
N LEU A 417 -2.29 35.77 11.46
CA LEU A 417 -1.25 34.77 11.71
C LEU A 417 0.17 35.32 11.53
N SER A 418 0.39 36.20 10.56
CA SER A 418 1.68 36.88 10.41
C SER A 418 1.84 38.05 11.39
N GLU A 419 1.01 39.08 11.23
CA GLU A 419 1.26 40.41 11.80
C GLU A 419 0.37 40.75 13.01
N GLY A 420 -0.64 39.92 13.28
CA GLY A 420 -1.67 40.20 14.28
C GLY A 420 -1.23 40.00 15.73
N VAL A 421 -1.63 40.93 16.59
CA VAL A 421 -1.50 40.86 18.07
C VAL A 421 -2.79 41.36 18.72
N ILE A 422 -3.30 40.62 19.70
CA ILE A 422 -4.45 41.04 20.51
C ILE A 422 -3.95 41.81 21.73
N GLY A 423 -4.55 42.96 22.00
CA GLY A 423 -4.24 43.80 23.16
C GLY A 423 -5.47 44.54 23.69
N PHE A 424 -5.23 45.41 24.67
CA PHE A 424 -6.27 46.24 25.30
C PHE A 424 -5.86 47.71 25.23
N ALA A 425 -6.77 48.55 24.72
CA ALA A 425 -6.62 50.00 24.79
C ALA A 425 -7.32 50.52 26.06
N ARG A 426 -6.60 51.30 26.87
CA ARG A 426 -7.16 52.03 28.01
C ARG A 426 -7.72 53.36 27.54
N ASN A 427 -9.00 53.60 27.76
CA ASN A 427 -9.59 54.94 27.67
C ASN A 427 -10.61 55.12 28.79
N ASN A 428 -10.48 56.20 29.57
CA ASN A 428 -11.38 56.69 30.63
C ASN A 428 -12.54 55.74 31.00
N CYS A 429 -12.22 54.68 31.77
CA CYS A 429 -13.14 53.72 32.39
C CYS A 429 -13.66 52.52 31.57
N VAL A 430 -13.23 52.27 30.32
CA VAL A 430 -13.58 51.03 29.58
C VAL A 430 -12.37 50.45 28.83
N ASN A 431 -12.02 49.18 29.09
CA ASN A 431 -11.03 48.44 28.30
C ASN A 431 -11.65 48.08 26.94
N LYS A 432 -11.18 48.69 25.85
CA LYS A 432 -11.56 48.26 24.50
C LYS A 432 -10.56 47.21 23.99
N THR A 433 -11.05 46.05 23.58
CA THR A 433 -10.23 45.02 22.93
C THR A 433 -9.76 45.53 21.56
N LYS A 434 -8.46 45.46 21.33
CA LYS A 434 -7.80 45.94 20.12
C LYS A 434 -7.08 44.78 19.45
N ILE A 435 -7.16 44.69 18.12
CA ILE A 435 -6.29 43.83 17.31
C ILE A 435 -5.38 44.77 16.53
N SER A 436 -4.08 44.57 16.68
CA SER A 436 -3.04 45.38 16.02
C SER A 436 -2.37 44.51 14.96
N PHE A 437 -2.28 44.99 13.73
CA PHE A 437 -1.46 44.39 12.69
C PHE A 437 -0.17 45.20 12.57
N CYS A 438 0.98 44.56 12.86
CA CYS A 438 2.31 45.17 12.89
C CYS A 438 2.92 45.42 11.51
N VAL A 439 2.12 45.96 10.59
CA VAL A 439 2.55 46.34 9.25
C VAL A 439 3.01 47.80 9.32
N PRO A 440 4.22 48.18 8.85
CA PRO A 440 4.63 49.59 8.75
C PRO A 440 3.98 50.34 7.58
N SER A 441 3.98 51.67 7.63
CA SER A 441 3.50 52.54 6.53
C SER A 441 4.30 52.38 5.23
N THR A 442 5.56 51.95 5.35
CA THR A 442 6.49 51.69 4.24
C THR A 442 6.30 50.30 3.62
N ASP A 443 5.49 49.42 4.21
CA ASP A 443 5.27 48.08 3.68
C ASP A 443 4.42 48.13 2.40
N LYS A 444 4.92 47.47 1.34
CA LYS A 444 4.27 47.45 0.03
C LYS A 444 2.90 46.77 -0.01
N TYR A 445 2.60 45.90 0.95
CA TYR A 445 1.33 45.17 1.03
C TYR A 445 0.35 45.79 2.04
N ARG A 446 0.76 46.82 2.80
CA ARG A 446 -0.16 47.59 3.65
C ARG A 446 -1.45 48.02 2.92
N PRO A 447 -1.39 48.55 1.67
CA PRO A 447 -2.59 48.95 0.95
C PRO A 447 -3.57 47.79 0.69
N ASP A 448 -3.08 46.56 0.59
CA ASP A 448 -3.95 45.38 0.41
C ASP A 448 -4.72 45.06 1.70
N LEU A 449 -4.06 45.16 2.86
CA LEU A 449 -4.72 44.99 4.16
C LEU A 449 -5.80 46.06 4.37
N ILE A 450 -5.50 47.33 4.10
CA ILE A 450 -6.48 48.43 4.19
C ILE A 450 -7.70 48.17 3.30
N LYS A 451 -7.48 47.78 2.04
CA LYS A 451 -8.59 47.45 1.12
C LYS A 451 -9.48 46.31 1.64
N ILE A 452 -8.89 45.28 2.25
CA ILE A 452 -9.66 44.18 2.84
C ILE A 452 -10.52 44.69 4.00
N LEU A 453 -9.93 45.49 4.90
CA LEU A 453 -10.66 46.09 6.02
C LEU A 453 -11.81 46.98 5.53
N ASP A 454 -11.58 47.79 4.50
CA ASP A 454 -12.60 48.64 3.88
C ASP A 454 -13.73 47.83 3.22
N ARG A 455 -13.40 46.79 2.44
CA ARG A 455 -14.40 45.89 1.83
C ARG A 455 -15.25 45.19 2.87
N MET A 456 -14.66 44.85 4.01
CA MET A 456 -15.35 44.23 5.15
C MET A 456 -16.12 45.25 6.00
N GLY A 457 -15.97 46.56 5.73
CA GLY A 457 -16.56 47.65 6.52
C GLY A 457 -16.00 47.74 7.95
N LEU A 458 -14.78 47.28 8.16
CA LEU A 458 -14.10 47.34 9.45
C LEU A 458 -13.41 48.70 9.62
N HIS A 459 -13.90 49.48 10.59
CA HIS A 459 -13.22 50.70 11.00
C HIS A 459 -11.84 50.37 11.56
N HIS A 460 -10.84 51.09 11.06
CA HIS A 460 -9.44 50.91 11.43
C HIS A 460 -8.76 52.26 11.70
N ALA A 461 -7.79 52.27 12.61
CA ALA A 461 -6.89 53.39 12.83
C ALA A 461 -5.54 53.07 12.17
N ASP A 462 -5.16 53.88 11.19
CA ASP A 462 -3.94 53.76 10.41
C ASP A 462 -2.81 54.56 11.09
N GLY A 463 -1.93 53.87 11.83
CA GLY A 463 -0.76 54.46 12.48
C GLY A 463 0.53 54.17 11.73
N GLU A 464 1.62 54.87 12.04
CA GLU A 464 2.89 54.77 11.31
C GLU A 464 3.46 53.34 11.20
N ASN A 465 3.36 52.54 12.27
CA ASN A 465 3.94 51.20 12.37
C ASN A 465 2.91 50.07 12.54
N VAL A 466 1.63 50.41 12.73
CA VAL A 466 0.57 49.44 13.03
C VAL A 466 -0.76 49.89 12.42
N ILE A 467 -1.63 48.93 12.09
CA ILE A 467 -3.04 49.17 11.81
C ILE A 467 -3.85 48.56 12.95
N ASP A 468 -4.69 49.36 13.59
CA ASP A 468 -5.52 48.92 14.71
C ASP A 468 -6.98 48.79 14.32
N ILE A 469 -7.60 47.66 14.67
CA ILE A 469 -9.04 47.47 14.61
C ILE A 469 -9.59 47.19 16.00
N PHE A 470 -10.84 47.59 16.23
CA PHE A 470 -11.51 47.49 17.52
C PHE A 470 -12.76 46.61 17.40
N SER A 471 -12.59 45.32 17.65
CA SER A 471 -13.70 44.36 17.70
C SER A 471 -13.35 43.27 18.72
N ARG A 472 -14.22 43.10 19.72
CA ARG A 472 -14.06 42.05 20.73
C ARG A 472 -14.38 40.69 20.13
N GLU A 473 -15.34 40.64 19.21
CA GLU A 473 -15.84 39.46 18.54
C GLU A 473 -14.75 38.86 17.64
N LEU A 474 -14.13 39.69 16.78
CA LEU A 474 -12.98 39.27 15.97
C LEU A 474 -11.76 38.91 16.83
N ALA A 475 -11.55 39.61 17.96
CA ALA A 475 -10.43 39.28 18.84
C ALA A 475 -10.66 37.92 19.52
N ASN A 476 -11.87 37.63 19.98
CA ASN A 476 -12.23 36.31 20.51
C ASN A 476 -12.05 35.23 19.45
N PHE A 477 -12.48 35.49 18.21
CA PHE A 477 -12.25 34.56 17.10
C PHE A 477 -10.76 34.34 16.83
N PHE A 478 -9.97 35.40 16.68
CA PHE A 478 -8.53 35.28 16.42
C PHE A 478 -7.76 34.66 17.57
N SER A 479 -8.26 34.72 18.81
CA SER A 479 -7.65 34.01 19.93
C SER A 479 -7.60 32.49 19.72
N LEU A 480 -8.47 31.93 18.87
CA LEU A 480 -8.45 30.53 18.46
C LEU A 480 -7.20 30.15 17.64
N PHE A 481 -6.53 31.13 17.03
CA PHE A 481 -5.30 30.95 16.27
C PHE A 481 -4.05 31.12 17.16
N GLY A 482 -4.20 31.38 18.45
CA GLY A 482 -3.11 31.73 19.37
C GLY A 482 -2.73 33.21 19.32
N THR A 483 -2.27 33.76 20.44
CA THR A 483 -2.11 35.21 20.64
C THR A 483 -0.68 35.73 20.53
N GLY A 484 0.33 34.86 20.58
CA GLY A 484 1.75 35.21 20.49
C GLY A 484 2.45 34.45 19.39
N ALA A 485 3.53 35.02 18.82
CA ALA A 485 4.21 34.46 17.64
C ALA A 485 4.59 32.97 17.78
N GLU A 486 5.03 32.53 18.97
CA GLU A 486 5.41 31.14 19.25
C GLU A 486 4.21 30.21 19.48
N SER A 487 3.05 30.75 19.86
CA SER A 487 1.83 29.99 20.15
C SER A 487 0.81 30.01 19.02
N LYS A 488 1.08 30.71 17.91
CA LYS A 488 0.18 30.76 16.76
C LYS A 488 0.04 29.39 16.08
N PHE A 489 -1.15 29.06 15.59
CA PHE A 489 -1.45 27.84 14.83
C PHE A 489 -2.73 28.03 13.98
N ILE A 490 -2.99 27.11 13.04
CA ILE A 490 -4.22 27.14 12.24
C ILE A 490 -5.21 26.11 12.82
N PRO A 491 -6.40 26.53 13.27
CA PRO A 491 -7.41 25.62 13.81
C PRO A 491 -7.82 24.51 12.81
N ASP A 492 -8.15 23.33 13.33
CA ASP A 492 -8.46 22.17 12.49
C ASP A 492 -9.68 22.39 11.58
N PHE A 493 -10.72 23.08 12.05
CA PHE A 493 -11.89 23.44 11.23
C PHE A 493 -11.56 24.43 10.10
N ILE A 494 -10.48 25.21 10.22
CA ILE A 494 -9.98 26.03 9.12
C ILE A 494 -9.22 25.15 8.14
N LYS A 495 -8.38 24.23 8.63
CA LYS A 495 -7.62 23.29 7.78
C LYS A 495 -8.50 22.30 7.00
N SER A 496 -9.75 22.06 7.42
CA SER A 496 -10.70 21.19 6.69
C SER A 496 -11.37 21.86 5.50
N LEU A 497 -11.27 23.19 5.38
CA LEU A 497 -11.93 23.96 4.32
C LEU A 497 -11.38 23.63 2.93
N ASP A 498 -12.17 23.94 1.91
CA ASP A 498 -11.79 23.80 0.51
C ASP A 498 -10.52 24.58 0.16
N ALA A 499 -9.75 24.04 -0.79
CA ALA A 499 -8.49 24.62 -1.24
C ALA A 499 -8.61 26.08 -1.72
N THR A 500 -9.81 26.52 -2.14
CA THR A 500 -10.08 27.91 -2.49
C THR A 500 -9.88 28.85 -1.28
N TYR A 501 -10.49 28.54 -0.14
CA TYR A 501 -10.39 29.34 1.10
C TYR A 501 -9.00 29.26 1.73
N LEU A 502 -8.40 28.07 1.72
CA LEU A 502 -7.03 27.87 2.21
C LEU A 502 -6.02 28.71 1.40
N ARG A 503 -6.32 28.99 0.13
CA ARG A 503 -5.47 29.82 -0.73
C ARG A 503 -5.52 31.27 -0.30
N SER A 504 -6.71 31.79 0.00
CA SER A 504 -6.91 33.14 0.53
C SER A 504 -6.19 33.32 1.88
N LEU A 505 -6.30 32.34 2.78
CA LEU A 505 -5.51 32.28 4.03
C LEU A 505 -4.01 32.35 3.77
N TRP A 506 -3.51 31.48 2.89
CA TRP A 506 -2.08 31.42 2.55
C TRP A 506 -1.58 32.73 1.94
N TYR A 507 -2.38 33.43 1.13
CA TYR A 507 -2.01 34.73 0.59
C TYR A 507 -1.83 35.79 1.68
N GLY A 508 -2.71 35.85 2.68
CA GLY A 508 -2.57 36.78 3.79
C GLY A 508 -1.25 36.57 4.56
N ILE A 509 -0.92 35.31 4.86
CA ILE A 509 0.35 34.97 5.53
C ILE A 509 1.55 35.35 4.65
N MET A 510 1.48 35.05 3.35
CA MET A 510 2.55 35.37 2.41
C MET A 510 2.81 36.86 2.24
N LYS A 511 1.80 37.72 2.44
CA LYS A 511 1.96 39.17 2.37
C LYS A 511 2.60 39.77 3.62
N GLY A 512 2.40 39.17 4.80
CA GLY A 512 3.10 39.56 6.03
C GLY A 512 4.51 39.00 6.11
N ASP A 513 4.62 37.68 6.33
CA ASP A 513 5.91 37.02 6.63
C ASP A 513 6.58 36.33 5.43
N GLY A 514 5.93 36.37 4.26
CA GLY A 514 6.35 35.60 3.10
C GLY A 514 7.39 36.29 2.24
N TRP A 515 8.25 35.49 1.61
CA TRP A 515 9.16 35.95 0.56
C TRP A 515 9.08 35.06 -0.68
N MET A 516 9.46 35.64 -1.81
CA MET A 516 9.46 35.00 -3.12
C MET A 516 10.81 35.23 -3.79
N GLN A 517 11.49 34.15 -4.19
CA GLN A 517 12.82 34.22 -4.82
C GLN A 517 12.76 33.99 -6.34
N SER A 518 11.68 33.36 -6.83
CA SER A 518 11.31 33.23 -8.25
C SER A 518 9.79 33.05 -8.34
N GLY A 519 9.17 33.31 -9.50
CA GLY A 519 7.69 33.30 -9.66
C GLY A 519 6.95 31.99 -9.30
N SER A 520 7.68 30.94 -8.90
CA SER A 520 7.14 29.62 -8.53
C SER A 520 7.72 29.05 -7.22
N PHE A 521 8.52 29.82 -6.47
CA PHE A 521 9.15 29.40 -5.22
C PHE A 521 8.94 30.42 -4.10
N TYR A 522 8.34 29.96 -3.01
CA TYR A 522 7.90 30.78 -1.88
C TYR A 522 8.48 30.25 -0.58
N GLY A 523 8.69 31.14 0.39
CA GLY A 523 9.12 30.78 1.73
C GLY A 523 8.36 31.58 2.78
N ILE A 524 8.02 30.91 3.89
CA ILE A 524 7.48 31.52 5.11
C ILE A 524 8.38 31.07 6.27
N GLU A 525 8.67 31.99 7.18
CA GLU A 525 9.41 31.70 8.41
C GLU A 525 8.52 31.96 9.62
N THR A 526 8.62 31.10 10.63
CA THR A 526 7.88 31.27 11.88
C THR A 526 8.67 30.69 13.05
N SER A 527 8.47 31.22 14.25
CA SER A 527 8.97 30.63 15.50
C SER A 527 8.03 29.56 16.06
N SER A 528 6.77 29.49 15.61
CA SER A 528 5.83 28.46 16.03
C SER A 528 6.04 27.17 15.25
N LYS A 529 6.44 26.10 15.95
CA LYS A 529 6.53 24.75 15.38
C LYS A 529 5.19 24.30 14.81
N LYS A 530 4.10 24.56 15.54
CA LYS A 530 2.76 24.11 15.18
C LYS A 530 2.26 24.83 13.93
N LEU A 531 2.44 26.15 13.85
CA LEU A 531 2.12 26.91 12.63
C LEU A 531 2.94 26.42 11.44
N ALA A 532 4.22 26.07 11.63
CA ALA A 532 5.03 25.53 10.55
C ALA A 532 4.50 24.19 10.01
N GLU A 533 4.05 23.28 10.88
CA GLU A 533 3.40 22.02 10.48
C GLU A 533 2.04 22.26 9.82
N ASP A 534 1.24 23.18 10.34
CA ASP A 534 -0.05 23.54 9.73
C ASP A 534 0.16 24.19 8.35
N LEU A 535 1.19 25.00 8.17
CA LEU A 535 1.58 25.55 6.87
C LEU A 535 2.01 24.47 5.87
N VAL A 536 2.64 23.38 6.35
CA VAL A 536 2.92 22.20 5.52
C VAL A 536 1.61 21.57 5.04
N ASP A 537 0.68 21.34 5.95
CA ASP A 537 -0.65 20.79 5.62
C ASP A 537 -1.35 21.64 4.53
N ILE A 538 -1.43 22.95 4.77
CA ILE A 538 -2.00 23.90 3.80
C ILE A 538 -1.28 23.82 2.45
N GLY A 539 0.05 23.85 2.42
CA GLY A 539 0.81 23.79 1.16
C GLY A 539 0.52 22.54 0.34
N ILE A 540 0.43 21.38 1.01
CA ILE A 540 0.13 20.10 0.37
C ILE A 540 -1.31 20.09 -0.18
N LYS A 541 -2.29 20.60 0.59
CA LYS A 541 -3.69 20.74 0.16
C LYS A 541 -3.86 21.72 -0.99
N LEU A 542 -3.04 22.77 -1.05
CA LEU A 542 -2.99 23.69 -2.19
C LEU A 542 -2.34 23.08 -3.45
N GLY A 543 -1.86 21.84 -3.38
CA GLY A 543 -1.22 21.14 -4.48
C GLY A 543 0.19 21.65 -4.74
N MET A 544 0.93 22.03 -3.69
CA MET A 544 2.32 22.47 -3.77
C MET A 544 3.24 21.44 -3.12
N THR A 545 4.41 21.21 -3.70
CA THR A 545 5.51 20.53 -3.02
C THR A 545 5.98 21.41 -1.85
N VAL A 546 6.06 20.83 -0.66
CA VAL A 546 6.47 21.53 0.55
C VAL A 546 7.75 20.94 1.13
N LYS A 547 8.57 21.80 1.75
CA LYS A 547 9.70 21.40 2.59
C LYS A 547 9.70 22.18 3.90
N LEU A 548 10.04 21.51 4.99
CA LEU A 548 10.23 22.09 6.31
C LEU A 548 11.72 22.09 6.65
N ARG A 549 12.31 23.26 6.89
CA ARG A 549 13.70 23.39 7.35
C ARG A 549 13.72 24.03 8.72
N ILE A 550 14.60 23.53 9.57
CA ILE A 550 14.80 24.07 10.91
C ILE A 550 16.13 24.82 10.91
N ARG A 551 16.10 26.08 11.34
CA ARG A 551 17.31 26.87 11.62
C ARG A 551 17.48 26.92 13.14
N GLU A 552 18.54 26.26 13.61
CA GLU A 552 18.88 26.27 15.03
C GLU A 552 19.33 27.67 15.50
N PRO A 553 19.07 28.01 16.78
CA PRO A 553 19.58 29.21 17.44
C PRO A 553 21.07 29.46 17.17
N ARG A 554 21.42 30.69 16.81
CA ARG A 554 22.82 31.13 16.66
C ARG A 554 23.08 32.30 17.59
N LYS A 555 24.34 32.49 17.99
CA LYS A 555 24.76 33.72 18.67
C LYS A 555 24.52 34.90 17.72
N GLY A 556 23.68 35.84 18.13
CA GLY A 556 23.42 37.07 17.40
C GLY A 556 24.48 38.11 17.75
N GLY A 557 24.32 38.75 18.90
CA GLY A 557 25.23 39.76 19.43
C GLY A 557 25.19 39.83 20.96
N GLU A 558 25.90 40.80 21.53
CA GLU A 558 25.97 41.01 22.98
C GLU A 558 25.36 42.37 23.34
N ILE A 559 24.34 42.38 24.20
CA ILE A 559 23.75 43.62 24.71
C ILE A 559 24.03 43.68 26.21
N LYS A 560 24.80 44.70 26.64
CA LYS A 560 25.14 44.94 28.05
C LYS A 560 25.71 43.70 28.77
N GLY A 561 26.62 42.95 28.15
CA GLY A 561 27.23 41.75 28.75
C GLY A 561 26.43 40.46 28.56
N ARG A 562 25.21 40.51 28.00
CA ARG A 562 24.36 39.33 27.77
C ARG A 562 24.42 38.92 26.31
N VAL A 563 24.90 37.69 26.07
CA VAL A 563 24.85 37.06 24.75
C VAL A 563 23.39 36.77 24.38
N ILE A 564 22.92 37.37 23.29
CA ILE A 564 21.58 37.13 22.75
C ILE A 564 21.67 36.01 21.72
N MET A 565 20.96 34.92 22.01
CA MET A 565 20.74 33.82 21.08
C MET A 565 19.54 34.16 20.21
N SER A 566 19.63 33.91 18.90
CA SER A 566 18.44 33.96 18.04
C SER A 566 17.51 32.82 18.41
N ASN A 567 16.19 33.02 18.25
CA ASN A 567 15.24 31.93 18.43
C ASN A 567 15.40 30.85 17.34
N LYS A 568 14.86 29.66 17.64
CA LYS A 568 14.71 28.59 16.67
C LYS A 568 13.68 29.02 15.62
N ILE A 569 14.01 28.89 14.34
CA ILE A 569 13.14 29.32 13.24
C ILE A 569 12.80 28.12 12.37
N TYR A 570 11.51 27.95 12.08
CA TYR A 570 10.98 27.00 11.13
C TYR A 570 10.74 27.71 9.81
N ARG A 571 11.35 27.21 8.75
CA ARG A 571 11.24 27.74 7.39
C ARG A 571 10.48 26.74 6.53
N VAL A 572 9.28 27.12 6.12
CA VAL A 572 8.43 26.33 5.22
C VAL A 572 8.62 26.86 3.81
N LEU A 573 8.98 25.97 2.88
CA LEU A 573 9.28 26.30 1.49
C LEU A 573 8.26 25.63 0.57
N PHE A 574 7.70 26.39 -0.36
CA PHE A 574 6.67 25.92 -1.28
C PHE A 574 7.15 26.02 -2.73
N SER A 575 6.77 25.05 -3.55
CA SER A 575 6.98 25.07 -4.99
C SER A 575 5.71 24.70 -5.74
N LYS A 576 5.33 25.49 -6.76
CA LYS A 576 4.14 25.27 -7.60
C LYS A 576 4.30 24.06 -8.54
N LYS A 577 4.42 22.88 -7.95
CA LYS A 577 4.40 21.58 -8.63
C LYS A 577 3.83 20.54 -7.68
N ARG A 578 3.26 19.48 -8.24
CA ARG A 578 2.65 18.37 -7.47
C ARG A 578 3.50 17.13 -7.43
N THR A 579 4.41 17.00 -8.38
CA THR A 579 5.30 15.85 -8.51
C THR A 579 6.75 16.28 -8.59
N THR A 580 7.65 15.41 -8.14
CA THR A 580 9.09 15.59 -8.30
C THR A 580 9.64 14.53 -9.23
N LYS A 581 10.42 14.97 -10.23
CA LYS A 581 11.21 14.06 -11.07
C LYS A 581 12.39 13.52 -10.24
N VAL A 582 12.51 12.21 -10.18
CA VAL A 582 13.64 11.46 -9.63
C VAL A 582 14.41 10.90 -10.81
N SER A 583 15.68 11.29 -10.92
CA SER A 583 16.61 10.75 -11.91
C SER A 583 17.46 9.64 -11.29
N ARG A 584 18.00 8.73 -12.09
CA ARG A 584 18.79 7.58 -11.62
C ARG A 584 19.94 7.95 -10.68
N ASP A 585 20.62 9.08 -10.92
CA ASP A 585 21.73 9.60 -10.08
C ASP A 585 21.32 9.93 -8.63
N ARG A 586 20.01 9.99 -8.37
CA ARG A 586 19.43 10.29 -7.05
C ARG A 586 19.04 9.06 -6.27
N ILE A 587 19.30 7.87 -6.80
CA ILE A 587 18.95 6.58 -6.21
C ILE A 587 20.26 5.87 -5.86
N THR A 588 20.46 5.63 -4.58
CA THR A 588 21.65 4.92 -4.07
C THR A 588 21.22 3.79 -3.16
N GLN A 589 22.11 2.83 -2.92
CA GLN A 589 21.93 1.84 -1.88
C GLN A 589 22.68 2.29 -0.61
N LYS A 590 22.09 2.05 0.57
CA LYS A 590 22.72 2.36 1.85
C LYS A 590 22.54 1.19 2.81
N PHE A 591 23.65 0.63 3.29
CA PHE A 591 23.61 -0.39 4.33
C PHE A 591 22.96 0.16 5.60
N TYR A 592 22.05 -0.63 6.16
CA TYR A 592 21.29 -0.29 7.35
C TYR A 592 21.12 -1.53 8.22
N LYS A 593 21.32 -1.35 9.52
CA LYS A 593 21.01 -2.33 10.56
C LYS A 593 20.22 -1.63 11.66
N GLY A 594 18.95 -1.97 11.81
CA GLY A 594 18.05 -1.34 12.77
C GLY A 594 16.59 -1.63 12.45
N LYS A 595 15.67 -0.98 13.15
CA LYS A 595 14.23 -1.19 12.94
C LYS A 595 13.75 -0.59 11.62
N VAL A 596 12.72 -1.17 11.03
CA VAL A 596 11.93 -0.63 9.94
C VAL A 596 10.45 -0.80 10.26
N TRP A 597 9.59 0.05 9.70
CA TRP A 597 8.16 0.08 9.99
C TRP A 597 7.32 0.37 8.75
N CYS A 598 6.03 0.03 8.75
CA CYS A 598 5.08 0.41 7.70
C CYS A 598 3.65 0.47 8.26
N PHE A 599 2.73 1.17 7.57
CA PHE A 599 1.31 1.17 7.90
C PHE A 599 0.49 0.54 6.77
N GLU A 600 -0.56 -0.19 7.11
CA GLU A 600 -1.65 -0.47 6.17
C GLU A 600 -2.66 0.68 6.25
N VAL A 601 -3.05 1.23 5.09
CA VAL A 601 -3.99 2.35 4.98
C VAL A 601 -5.15 1.93 4.12
N ALA A 602 -6.38 2.16 4.60
CA ALA A 602 -7.59 1.73 3.92
C ALA A 602 -7.68 2.26 2.47
N ASP A 603 -8.12 1.38 1.56
CA ASP A 603 -8.47 1.61 0.14
C ASP A 603 -7.33 2.01 -0.80
N ASN A 604 -6.52 2.99 -0.41
CA ASN A 604 -5.60 3.69 -1.31
C ASN A 604 -4.17 3.13 -1.25
N HIS A 605 -3.81 2.34 -0.24
CA HIS A 605 -2.52 1.65 -0.12
C HIS A 605 -1.29 2.60 -0.24
N ASN A 606 -1.44 3.85 0.21
CA ASN A 606 -0.36 4.83 0.29
C ASN A 606 -0.64 5.86 1.37
N LEU A 607 0.42 6.54 1.81
CA LEU A 607 0.35 7.60 2.81
C LEU A 607 1.38 8.70 2.55
N LEU A 608 1.12 9.87 3.11
CA LEU A 608 2.04 10.99 3.11
C LEU A 608 3.08 10.83 4.21
N VAL A 609 4.32 10.57 3.80
CA VAL A 609 5.47 10.43 4.69
C VAL A 609 6.39 11.64 4.61
N GLU A 610 7.15 11.85 5.67
CA GLU A 610 8.18 12.87 5.78
C GLU A 610 9.51 12.26 6.17
N ARG A 611 10.58 12.73 5.53
CA ARG A 611 11.95 12.45 5.95
C ARG A 611 12.84 13.63 5.60
N ASN A 612 13.73 14.04 6.50
CA ASN A 612 14.67 15.16 6.31
C ASN A 612 14.02 16.47 5.84
N GLY A 613 12.82 16.77 6.34
CA GLY A 613 12.05 17.96 6.01
C GLY A 613 11.32 17.90 4.67
N LYS A 614 11.19 16.73 4.04
CA LYS A 614 10.61 16.57 2.69
C LYS A 614 9.44 15.62 2.72
N PHE A 615 8.35 16.01 2.07
CA PHE A 615 7.06 15.31 2.10
C PHE A 615 6.76 14.63 0.77
N VAL A 616 6.30 13.39 0.81
CA VAL A 616 6.02 12.58 -0.37
C VAL A 616 4.92 11.56 -0.11
N PHE A 617 4.02 11.36 -1.07
CA PHE A 617 3.08 10.23 -1.02
C PHE A 617 3.82 8.96 -1.45
N CYS A 618 3.86 7.98 -0.57
CA CYS A 618 4.58 6.73 -0.77
C CYS A 618 3.63 5.54 -0.56
N GLY A 619 3.77 4.49 -1.37
CA GLY A 619 2.92 3.30 -1.27
C GLY A 619 3.23 2.49 -0.02
N ASN A 620 2.32 1.65 0.44
CA ASN A 620 2.54 0.74 1.56
C ASN A 620 2.92 -0.67 1.10
N SER A 621 3.36 -1.52 2.04
CA SER A 621 3.72 -2.91 1.75
C SER A 621 2.49 -3.82 1.76
N MET A 622 2.05 -4.22 0.57
CA MET A 622 0.93 -5.15 0.40
C MET A 622 1.34 -6.60 0.69
N ARG A 623 0.79 -7.17 1.77
CA ARG A 623 0.80 -8.60 2.11
C ARG A 623 -0.53 -9.22 1.64
N GLU A 624 -0.66 -9.46 0.34
CA GLU A 624 -1.97 -9.60 -0.35
C GLU A 624 -2.89 -10.70 0.23
N ILE A 625 -2.35 -11.80 0.79
CA ILE A 625 -3.13 -12.95 1.29
C ILE A 625 -3.19 -13.02 2.83
N ILE A 626 -2.14 -12.59 3.54
CA ILE A 626 -2.11 -12.63 5.01
C ILE A 626 -2.37 -11.24 5.56
N GLU A 627 -3.54 -11.09 6.18
CA GLU A 627 -3.81 -9.98 7.05
C GLU A 627 -3.05 -10.19 8.38
N ASP A 628 -1.76 -9.83 8.42
CA ASP A 628 -0.91 -9.81 9.63
C ASP A 628 -1.62 -9.36 10.92
N GLY A 629 -1.43 -10.12 11.99
CA GLY A 629 -2.10 -9.93 13.29
C GLY A 629 -3.60 -10.26 13.29
N LYS A 630 -4.19 -10.67 12.15
CA LYS A 630 -5.60 -11.06 12.06
C LYS A 630 -5.81 -12.44 11.45
N THR A 631 -5.30 -12.67 10.23
CA THR A 631 -5.37 -13.98 9.56
C THR A 631 -4.07 -14.78 9.64
N GLY A 632 -3.06 -14.28 10.36
CA GLY A 632 -1.73 -14.84 10.41
C GLY A 632 -0.67 -13.82 10.78
N TYR A 633 0.60 -14.17 10.68
CA TYR A 633 1.73 -13.25 10.86
C TYR A 633 2.66 -13.28 9.67
N VAL A 634 3.32 -12.17 9.38
CA VAL A 634 4.33 -12.11 8.32
C VAL A 634 5.68 -11.64 8.84
N ILE A 635 6.71 -12.44 8.59
CA ILE A 635 8.03 -12.41 9.23
C ILE A 635 9.07 -11.90 8.23
N PRO A 636 9.72 -10.77 8.48
CA PRO A 636 10.65 -10.18 7.53
C PRO A 636 11.85 -11.07 7.22
N VAL A 637 12.34 -11.00 5.98
CA VAL A 637 13.63 -11.59 5.59
C VAL A 637 14.72 -10.53 5.44
N LYS A 638 15.94 -10.94 5.74
CA LYS A 638 17.18 -10.19 5.48
C LYS A 638 17.38 -10.09 3.97
N ARG A 639 17.83 -8.92 3.49
CA ARG A 639 18.05 -8.66 2.05
C ARG A 639 19.47 -8.15 1.80
N ASP A 640 20.03 -8.53 0.66
CA ASP A 640 21.40 -8.20 0.28
C ASP A 640 21.51 -6.77 -0.27
N GLU A 641 22.65 -6.46 -0.88
CA GLU A 641 22.88 -5.15 -1.44
C GLU A 641 21.94 -4.79 -2.59
N SER A 642 21.71 -5.76 -3.49
CA SER A 642 20.81 -5.64 -4.65
C SER A 642 19.34 -5.57 -4.25
N GLY A 643 19.06 -5.96 -3.02
CA GLY A 643 17.76 -5.97 -2.41
C GLY A 643 17.03 -7.27 -2.56
N GLU A 644 17.63 -8.29 -3.15
CA GLU A 644 17.12 -9.66 -3.15
C GLU A 644 17.25 -10.27 -1.74
N PRO A 645 16.40 -11.25 -1.34
CA PRO A 645 16.59 -11.96 -0.08
C PRO A 645 18.01 -12.51 0.04
N VAL A 646 18.65 -12.27 1.19
CA VAL A 646 19.92 -12.93 1.53
C VAL A 646 19.61 -14.42 1.64
N MET A 647 20.23 -15.18 0.76
CA MET A 647 20.18 -16.63 0.80
C MET A 647 21.41 -17.12 1.56
N GLU A 648 21.17 -17.85 2.64
CA GLU A 648 22.17 -18.71 3.26
C GLU A 648 21.92 -20.16 2.84
N TYR A 649 22.76 -21.09 3.31
CA TYR A 649 22.50 -22.51 3.13
C TYR A 649 21.98 -23.09 4.43
N ASN A 650 20.90 -23.86 4.37
CA ASN A 650 20.49 -24.69 5.49
C ASN A 650 21.54 -25.79 5.75
N ILE A 651 21.39 -26.52 6.85
CA ILE A 651 22.38 -27.55 7.25
C ILE A 651 22.57 -28.67 6.22
N TRP A 652 21.68 -28.78 5.23
CA TRP A 652 21.75 -29.74 4.14
C TRP A 652 22.26 -29.14 2.82
N GLY A 653 22.71 -27.89 2.83
CA GLY A 653 23.31 -27.24 1.66
C GLY A 653 22.29 -26.68 0.66
N PHE A 654 21.02 -26.52 1.04
CA PHE A 654 20.02 -25.87 0.18
C PHE A 654 19.86 -24.38 0.51
N PRO A 655 19.60 -23.52 -0.49
CA PRO A 655 19.42 -22.09 -0.28
C PRO A 655 18.17 -21.83 0.58
N LYS A 656 18.34 -21.08 1.68
CA LYS A 656 17.28 -20.64 2.58
C LYS A 656 17.29 -19.12 2.74
N PRO A 657 16.13 -18.46 2.79
CA PRO A 657 16.05 -17.05 3.10
C PRO A 657 16.43 -16.85 4.57
N VAL A 658 17.24 -15.84 4.86
CA VAL A 658 17.59 -15.49 6.25
C VAL A 658 16.44 -14.66 6.84
N PHE A 659 15.84 -15.10 7.95
CA PHE A 659 14.73 -14.40 8.62
C PHE A 659 14.93 -14.35 10.14
N ASP A 660 14.18 -13.46 10.81
CA ASP A 660 14.25 -13.30 12.26
C ASP A 660 13.44 -14.40 12.97
N GLU A 661 14.16 -15.42 13.45
CA GLU A 661 13.58 -16.55 14.17
C GLU A 661 12.81 -16.14 15.44
N GLN A 662 13.21 -15.08 16.15
CA GLN A 662 12.51 -14.64 17.36
C GLN A 662 11.10 -14.15 17.02
N LYS A 663 10.94 -13.46 15.89
CA LYS A 663 9.61 -13.02 15.43
C LYS A 663 8.71 -14.19 15.07
N VAL A 664 9.27 -15.29 14.58
CA VAL A 664 8.51 -16.53 14.36
C VAL A 664 8.01 -17.10 15.69
N LEU A 665 8.86 -17.12 16.72
CA LEU A 665 8.48 -17.57 18.07
C LEU A 665 7.38 -16.69 18.68
N ASP A 666 7.52 -15.37 18.58
CA ASP A 666 6.52 -14.42 19.06
C ASP A 666 5.18 -14.59 18.32
N ALA A 667 5.23 -14.80 17.00
CA ALA A 667 4.06 -15.11 16.20
C ALA A 667 3.39 -16.43 16.63
N LEU A 668 4.18 -17.49 16.88
CA LEU A 668 3.69 -18.78 17.37
C LEU A 668 3.03 -18.69 18.76
N HIS A 669 3.52 -17.78 19.61
CA HIS A 669 2.90 -17.49 20.90
C HIS A 669 1.56 -16.77 20.72
N ASN A 670 1.51 -15.75 19.86
CA ASN A 670 0.34 -14.89 19.72
C ASN A 670 -0.76 -15.46 18.83
N ILE A 671 -0.48 -16.50 18.03
CA ILE A 671 -1.43 -17.09 17.07
C ILE A 671 -2.72 -17.65 17.68
N GLU A 672 -2.70 -17.97 18.98
CA GLU A 672 -3.85 -18.47 19.73
C GLU A 672 -4.87 -17.37 20.05
N SER A 673 -4.46 -16.10 19.99
CA SER A 673 -5.33 -14.93 20.22
C SER A 673 -6.13 -14.49 18.99
N LEU A 674 -5.85 -15.07 17.82
CA LEU A 674 -6.49 -14.68 16.56
C LEU A 674 -7.93 -15.17 16.47
N ASP A 675 -8.80 -14.34 15.89
CA ASP A 675 -10.16 -14.73 15.55
C ASP A 675 -10.15 -15.67 14.33
N LEU A 676 -10.31 -16.97 14.60
CA LEU A 676 -10.29 -18.02 13.58
C LEU A 676 -11.50 -17.96 12.64
N GLU A 677 -12.61 -17.38 13.08
CA GLU A 677 -13.77 -17.17 12.22
C GLU A 677 -13.51 -16.05 11.23
N TYR A 678 -12.86 -14.97 11.70
CA TYR A 678 -12.37 -13.91 10.83
C TYR A 678 -11.33 -14.44 9.82
N VAL A 679 -10.38 -15.27 10.27
CA VAL A 679 -9.37 -15.91 9.38
C VAL A 679 -10.05 -16.59 8.19
N ALA A 680 -11.08 -17.41 8.46
CA ALA A 680 -11.84 -18.11 7.44
C ALA A 680 -12.69 -17.18 6.58
N LYS A 681 -13.41 -16.25 7.20
CA LYS A 681 -14.27 -15.29 6.51
C LYS A 681 -13.48 -14.45 5.51
N TYR A 682 -12.32 -13.93 5.91
CA TYR A 682 -11.48 -13.07 5.08
C TYR A 682 -11.16 -13.73 3.73
N VAL A 683 -10.69 -14.98 3.74
CA VAL A 683 -10.33 -15.67 2.49
C VAL A 683 -11.55 -16.05 1.67
N ARG A 684 -12.65 -16.46 2.32
CA ARG A 684 -13.92 -16.77 1.62
C ARG A 684 -14.49 -15.55 0.88
N GLU A 685 -14.29 -14.35 1.41
CA GLU A 685 -14.74 -13.11 0.77
C GLU A 685 -13.79 -12.63 -0.32
N LYS A 686 -12.47 -12.67 -0.06
CA LYS A 686 -11.44 -12.06 -0.93
C LYS A 686 -10.93 -12.99 -2.04
N PHE A 687 -10.87 -14.29 -1.78
CA PHE A 687 -10.28 -15.31 -2.66
C PHE A 687 -11.27 -16.44 -2.97
N SER A 688 -12.55 -16.10 -3.19
CA SER A 688 -13.55 -17.05 -3.68
C SER A 688 -13.39 -17.36 -5.17
N ILE A 689 -13.91 -18.50 -5.60
CA ILE A 689 -13.95 -18.85 -7.02
C ILE A 689 -14.75 -17.84 -7.86
N LYS A 690 -15.77 -17.20 -7.25
CA LYS A 690 -16.53 -16.12 -7.89
C LYS A 690 -15.63 -14.92 -8.19
N LYS A 691 -14.81 -14.48 -7.23
CA LYS A 691 -13.88 -13.36 -7.43
C LYS A 691 -12.82 -13.67 -8.49
N MET A 692 -12.33 -14.90 -8.52
CA MET A 692 -11.44 -15.39 -9.57
C MET A 692 -12.12 -15.35 -10.94
N GLY A 693 -13.34 -15.89 -11.06
CA GLY A 693 -14.12 -15.88 -12.30
C GLY A 693 -14.37 -14.46 -12.82
N GLU A 694 -14.83 -13.55 -11.95
CA GLU A 694 -14.99 -12.11 -12.27
C GLU A 694 -13.67 -11.47 -12.74
N GLY A 695 -12.53 -11.87 -12.16
CA GLY A 695 -11.19 -11.43 -12.55
C GLY A 695 -10.84 -11.82 -13.98
N TYR A 696 -11.00 -13.10 -14.29
CA TYR A 696 -10.75 -13.65 -15.62
C TYR A 696 -11.69 -13.10 -16.68
N LEU A 697 -12.99 -12.93 -16.37
CA LEU A 697 -13.95 -12.34 -17.31
C LEU A 697 -13.55 -10.94 -17.76
N ARG A 698 -13.06 -10.08 -16.85
CA ARG A 698 -12.55 -8.75 -17.24
C ARG A 698 -11.39 -8.85 -18.22
N VAL A 699 -10.49 -9.81 -18.04
CA VAL A 699 -9.36 -10.03 -18.97
C VAL A 699 -9.88 -10.55 -20.32
N TYR A 700 -10.83 -11.48 -20.31
CA TYR A 700 -11.42 -12.02 -21.54
C TYR A 700 -12.11 -10.93 -22.35
N GLU A 701 -12.90 -10.07 -21.71
CA GLU A 701 -13.57 -8.93 -22.36
C GLU A 701 -12.57 -7.99 -23.04
N LYS A 702 -11.48 -7.63 -22.36
CA LYS A 702 -10.41 -6.81 -22.96
C LYS A 702 -9.83 -7.46 -24.22
N VAL A 703 -9.50 -8.75 -24.13
CA VAL A 703 -8.91 -9.51 -25.24
C VAL A 703 -9.88 -9.64 -26.43
N LEU A 704 -11.15 -9.91 -26.16
CA LEU A 704 -12.21 -9.96 -27.18
C LEU A 704 -12.46 -8.60 -27.83
N ASN A 705 -12.27 -7.51 -27.08
CA ASN A 705 -12.32 -6.14 -27.60
C ASN A 705 -11.03 -5.69 -28.33
N GLY A 706 -10.05 -6.58 -28.49
CA GLY A 706 -8.83 -6.34 -29.25
C GLY A 706 -7.69 -5.68 -28.47
N GLU A 707 -7.80 -5.54 -27.15
CA GLU A 707 -6.71 -5.02 -26.32
C GLU A 707 -5.52 -6.00 -26.27
N ARG A 708 -4.29 -5.46 -26.30
CA ARG A 708 -3.02 -6.18 -26.22
C ARG A 708 -2.05 -5.45 -25.30
N TRP A 709 -1.26 -6.18 -24.50
CA TRP A 709 -0.26 -5.60 -23.58
C TRP A 709 1.12 -6.26 -23.64
#